data_AF-A0AAD2JNT9-F1
#
_entry.id   AF-A0AAD2JNT9-F1
#
_cell.length_a   1.000
_cell.length_b   1.000
_cell.length_c   1.000
_cell.angle_alpha   90.00
_cell.angle_beta   90.00
_cell.angle_gamma   90.00
#
_symmetry.space_group_name_H-M   'P 1'
#
loop_
_entity.id
_entity.type
_entity.pdbx_description
1 polymer ?
#
loop_
_entity_poly.entity_id
_entity_poly.type
_entity_poly.pdbx_seq_one_letter_code
_entity_poly.pdbx_strand_id
1 'polypeptide(L)'
;MMFDTLATSTHRVRTGFGDSEESFHPPSIVPFQGCGQGNGAGPPIWVSMSSIIIQVMTALGFGFECLTAIDSHLITAQCFCFVGDTDVIEAGKSVEQSGKDICHFVQQAASMWAGGISATGGAIKTEKSFWWLIDFVWDSSNGKWRFCLKHQLLRDHKLQISGLTGELEALRRLEPDEAEKTLGVMLAPLEDQQAHVAHLKSIAKKWAEQVRSGHLHKYDVIPLIKTTVMKSLEYPMVLTTLDAATWVSIMSPVLQVCLPKAGICRSFPRDMVFAPLRFQGLGIPHPFGTQVSKHIEVLLRHSSNQTKTGAYMEAVVQEHQLETGTSFGLFQQDYSNTGILASDTWLKRVWKEMEDLDIYLALDTPVLSLRCDGDALLIEVFMELQVDQDALKWLNWCRMFLQVCTVSDIVTADGRSIRESMWHGERDYTHRSSYQPMASNCPTQPESLEGVAGAPYSSTPRLLWTTAPTVSSTGPMGHGWQHYCHHRSSTRSLQWDATHSAQLSGCKRPHNESADHGTYSLPAPFWTQPLPEDVRRATVHITPSLGTLALTGIGTESLLPHHNSQPSLLAAWMAASAEVTEYVGWTPEEIEIDGDKSRLAEALLEDRLCVISDGSYKLGLGTAAVQLLPRKGGKERIIVCCQTLGLPDDQSAYRSELIGLLAGTMVVDWLLDQWAPRLRSPPRVRIACDGFSALLNTFSDNRVTPQQAQFDLVSSIREALARSSRNQATNVEVDAWAVAYCHQLEASHQLIAPNARFFTELATLYIGDVKQSRLNPEHIQELVALPALRKRWHKRQTITPEAELEIDWTSLARAMSSLPAGVQRWTTKHVVGMCGVGKFKVRWGSADSAACPCCGEFEDHLHVPRCTAPSASAEWDRRTAILDQWLDAQVTDPAIKHAILHLLEGVRDPSLPCSRVVPLRLCIGYQGLLEGWLSVQWAALQEQYLQSRGSQRSPTLWVSRLLHQLILLGFHMWEHRNLVQHSEDNVQLRKRSRLANDGIHSQFDMGPTNLPKVVQLMLAVKRRTVLNKPLVDREEWLKLVRMERTAYRRALAPQRRILHRFFHLAQAP
;
A
#
# COMPACT_ATOMS: atom_id res chain seq x y z
N MET A 1 -16.74 -43.14 -18.09
CA MET A 1 -16.14 -42.74 -19.38
C MET A 1 -14.71 -42.22 -19.22
N MET A 2 -14.43 -41.16 -18.42
CA MET A 2 -13.06 -40.64 -18.26
C MET A 2 -12.11 -41.63 -17.56
N PHE A 3 -12.47 -42.16 -16.38
CA PHE A 3 -11.63 -43.13 -15.66
C PHE A 3 -11.45 -44.44 -16.42
N ASP A 4 -12.48 -44.92 -17.12
CA ASP A 4 -12.38 -46.12 -17.98
C ASP A 4 -11.40 -45.92 -19.15
N THR A 5 -11.34 -44.69 -19.69
CA THR A 5 -10.39 -44.32 -20.73
C THR A 5 -8.97 -44.24 -20.18
N LEU A 6 -8.77 -43.62 -19.00
CA LEU A 6 -7.47 -43.56 -18.32
C LEU A 6 -6.98 -44.96 -17.89
N ALA A 7 -7.90 -45.84 -17.51
CA ALA A 7 -7.60 -47.22 -17.12
C ALA A 7 -7.16 -48.10 -18.29
N THR A 8 -7.32 -47.64 -19.53
CA THR A 8 -6.95 -48.39 -20.76
C THR A 8 -5.99 -47.63 -21.67
N SER A 9 -5.58 -46.42 -21.29
CA SER A 9 -4.73 -45.56 -22.10
C SER A 9 -3.25 -45.89 -21.99
N THR A 10 -2.56 -45.84 -23.14
CA THR A 10 -1.10 -45.88 -23.24
C THR A 10 -0.57 -44.45 -23.39
N HIS A 11 0.26 -44.00 -22.47
CA HIS A 11 0.84 -42.67 -22.44
C HIS A 11 2.24 -42.66 -23.05
N ARG A 12 2.54 -41.65 -23.87
CA ARG A 12 3.89 -41.34 -24.37
C ARG A 12 4.21 -39.88 -24.07
N VAL A 13 5.48 -39.58 -23.84
CA VAL A 13 5.94 -38.20 -23.62
C VAL A 13 6.29 -37.59 -24.96
N ARG A 14 5.58 -36.54 -25.37
CA ARG A 14 5.93 -35.75 -26.56
C ARG A 14 6.88 -34.62 -26.16
N THR A 15 8.04 -34.58 -26.79
CA THR A 15 9.01 -33.48 -26.67
C THR A 15 9.11 -32.72 -27.99
N GLY A 16 9.92 -31.65 -28.02
CA GLY A 16 10.26 -30.95 -29.28
C GLY A 16 10.98 -31.84 -30.31
N PHE A 17 11.40 -33.05 -29.94
CA PHE A 17 12.07 -34.04 -30.79
C PHE A 17 11.17 -35.21 -31.21
N GLY A 18 9.88 -35.22 -30.82
CA GLY A 18 8.93 -36.29 -31.13
C GLY A 18 8.39 -37.02 -29.90
N ASP A 19 7.68 -38.12 -30.13
CA ASP A 19 7.13 -38.99 -29.08
C ASP A 19 8.19 -39.94 -28.54
N SER A 20 8.16 -40.21 -27.23
CA SER A 20 9.05 -41.19 -26.58
C SER A 20 8.85 -42.59 -27.18
N GLU A 21 9.96 -43.33 -27.32
CA GLU A 21 9.93 -44.75 -27.73
C GLU A 21 9.32 -45.62 -26.62
N GLU A 22 9.60 -45.28 -25.36
CA GLU A 22 8.98 -45.89 -24.20
C GLU A 22 7.56 -45.35 -23.97
N SER A 23 6.68 -46.21 -23.49
CA SER A 23 5.30 -45.87 -23.17
C SER A 23 4.90 -46.37 -21.79
N PHE A 24 4.04 -45.61 -21.12
CA PHE A 24 3.48 -45.95 -19.81
C PHE A 24 2.04 -46.43 -19.96
N HIS A 25 1.73 -47.64 -19.49
CA HIS A 25 0.40 -48.25 -19.56
C HIS A 25 0.10 -49.01 -18.25
N PRO A 26 -1.17 -49.31 -17.93
CA PRO A 26 -1.53 -49.98 -16.69
C PRO A 26 -0.78 -51.30 -16.50
N PRO A 27 -0.28 -51.62 -15.28
CA PRO A 27 0.59 -52.77 -15.05
C PRO A 27 -0.11 -54.15 -15.00
N SER A 28 -1.44 -54.24 -15.11
CA SER A 28 -2.27 -55.44 -15.45
C SER A 28 -3.72 -55.14 -15.06
N ILE A 29 -4.47 -56.11 -14.50
CA ILE A 29 -5.89 -56.03 -14.08
C ILE A 29 -6.19 -54.92 -13.06
N VAL A 30 -5.17 -54.27 -12.50
CA VAL A 30 -5.29 -53.16 -11.57
C VAL A 30 -5.28 -51.85 -12.36
N PRO A 31 -6.41 -51.11 -12.42
CA PRO A 31 -6.45 -49.80 -13.06
C PRO A 31 -5.49 -48.83 -12.38
N PHE A 32 -5.00 -47.84 -13.13
CA PHE A 32 -4.28 -46.73 -12.52
C PHE A 32 -5.16 -46.01 -11.49
N GLN A 33 -4.61 -45.76 -10.30
CA GLN A 33 -5.22 -44.86 -9.33
C GLN A 33 -4.73 -43.42 -9.59
N GLY A 34 -5.68 -42.48 -9.76
CA GLY A 34 -5.42 -41.07 -10.01
C GLY A 34 -5.94 -40.55 -11.36
N CYS A 35 -6.00 -39.23 -11.51
CA CYS A 35 -6.56 -38.56 -12.69
C CYS A 35 -5.55 -38.29 -13.82
N GLY A 36 -4.26 -38.61 -13.61
CA GLY A 36 -3.15 -38.27 -14.50
C GLY A 36 -2.71 -36.80 -14.43
N GLN A 37 -1.40 -36.53 -14.49
CA GLN A 37 -0.89 -35.15 -14.52
C GLN A 37 -1.14 -34.51 -15.90
N GLY A 38 -1.56 -33.24 -15.90
CA GLY A 38 -1.95 -32.51 -17.12
C GLY A 38 -3.42 -32.66 -17.51
N ASN A 39 -4.20 -33.47 -16.77
CA ASN A 39 -5.65 -33.54 -16.92
C ASN A 39 -6.33 -32.32 -16.27
N GLY A 40 -7.16 -31.60 -17.03
CA GLY A 40 -7.93 -30.45 -16.53
C GLY A 40 -8.92 -30.79 -15.40
N ALA A 41 -9.31 -32.06 -15.27
CA ALA A 41 -10.17 -32.53 -14.18
C ALA A 41 -9.40 -32.79 -12.87
N GLY A 42 -8.06 -32.78 -12.87
CA GLY A 42 -7.27 -33.12 -11.70
C GLY A 42 -7.50 -32.20 -10.48
N PRO A 43 -7.38 -30.87 -10.62
CA PRO A 43 -7.62 -29.95 -9.50
C PRO A 43 -9.05 -30.04 -8.94
N PRO A 44 -10.13 -30.07 -9.75
CA PRO A 44 -11.48 -30.30 -9.24
C PRO A 44 -11.65 -31.60 -8.45
N ILE A 45 -11.07 -32.71 -8.93
CA ILE A 45 -11.13 -34.01 -8.23
C ILE A 45 -10.47 -33.92 -6.85
N TRP A 46 -9.29 -33.29 -6.77
CA TRP A 46 -8.62 -33.06 -5.49
C TRP A 46 -9.48 -32.23 -4.54
N VAL A 47 -10.10 -31.14 -5.04
CA VAL A 47 -10.99 -30.31 -4.23
C VAL A 47 -12.19 -31.11 -3.71
N SER A 48 -12.83 -31.93 -4.54
CA SER A 48 -13.94 -32.79 -4.12
C SER A 48 -13.54 -33.79 -3.03
N MET A 49 -12.37 -34.43 -3.18
CA MET A 49 -11.86 -35.40 -2.19
C MET A 49 -11.46 -34.73 -0.88
N SER A 50 -10.62 -33.69 -0.95
CA SER A 50 -10.15 -32.96 0.24
C SER A 50 -11.29 -32.30 1.01
N SER A 51 -12.33 -31.80 0.32
CA SER A 51 -13.52 -31.22 0.98
C SER A 51 -14.21 -32.22 1.92
N ILE A 52 -14.30 -33.50 1.53
CA ILE A 52 -14.89 -34.56 2.37
C ILE A 52 -14.00 -34.82 3.58
N ILE A 53 -12.68 -34.91 3.40
CA ILE A 53 -11.73 -35.10 4.50
C ILE A 53 -11.84 -33.93 5.49
N ILE A 54 -11.91 -32.69 5.01
CA ILE A 54 -12.08 -31.49 5.84
C ILE A 54 -13.41 -31.53 6.61
N GLN A 55 -14.50 -31.97 5.98
CA GLN A 55 -15.79 -32.15 6.66
C GLN A 55 -15.71 -33.21 7.76
N VAL A 56 -14.99 -34.32 7.55
CA VAL A 56 -14.74 -35.32 8.59
C VAL A 56 -13.95 -34.72 9.75
N MET A 57 -12.88 -33.98 9.48
CA MET A 57 -12.10 -33.28 10.52
C MET A 57 -12.99 -32.33 11.34
N THR A 58 -13.84 -31.56 10.65
CA THR A 58 -14.78 -30.63 11.27
C THR A 58 -15.80 -31.37 12.14
N ALA A 59 -16.39 -32.45 11.65
CA ALA A 59 -17.40 -33.22 12.38
C ALA A 59 -16.84 -33.90 13.63
N LEU A 60 -15.54 -34.19 13.65
CA LEU A 60 -14.83 -34.73 14.80
C LEU A 60 -14.36 -33.65 15.78
N GLY A 61 -14.55 -32.38 15.45
CA GLY A 61 -14.17 -31.24 16.28
C GLY A 61 -12.68 -30.92 16.29
N PHE A 62 -11.94 -31.33 15.25
CA PHE A 62 -10.54 -30.93 15.02
C PHE A 62 -10.46 -29.58 14.32
N GLY A 63 -9.42 -28.82 14.63
CA GLY A 63 -9.16 -27.52 14.03
C GLY A 63 -8.81 -26.44 15.05
N PHE A 64 -8.88 -25.20 14.56
CA PHE A 64 -8.79 -23.97 15.32
C PHE A 64 -10.15 -23.32 15.39
N GLU A 65 -10.55 -22.90 16.60
CA GLU A 65 -11.75 -22.12 16.87
C GLU A 65 -11.40 -21.00 17.86
N CYS A 66 -11.77 -19.76 17.55
CA CYS A 66 -11.64 -18.64 18.50
C CYS A 66 -12.77 -17.64 18.30
N LEU A 67 -13.08 -16.86 19.34
CA LEU A 67 -13.96 -15.70 19.24
C LEU A 67 -13.09 -14.46 18.99
N THR A 68 -13.55 -13.54 18.16
CA THR A 68 -12.94 -12.22 18.02
C THR A 68 -13.06 -11.43 19.33
N ALA A 69 -12.07 -10.57 19.61
CA ALA A 69 -11.89 -9.95 20.91
C ALA A 69 -12.99 -8.96 21.32
N ILE A 70 -13.62 -8.28 20.35
CA ILE A 70 -14.54 -7.16 20.59
C ILE A 70 -15.99 -7.57 20.34
N ASP A 71 -16.32 -8.08 19.16
CA ASP A 71 -17.70 -8.42 18.78
C ASP A 71 -18.07 -9.91 18.99
N SER A 72 -17.13 -10.74 19.45
CA SER A 72 -17.34 -12.16 19.77
C SER A 72 -17.85 -13.01 18.58
N HIS A 73 -17.40 -12.69 17.38
CA HIS A 73 -17.62 -13.49 16.18
C HIS A 73 -16.78 -14.77 16.19
N LEU A 74 -17.38 -15.91 15.83
CA LEU A 74 -16.68 -17.20 15.80
C LEU A 74 -15.87 -17.37 14.52
N ILE A 75 -14.56 -17.54 14.69
CA ILE A 75 -13.59 -17.80 13.63
C ILE A 75 -13.16 -19.26 13.70
N THR A 76 -13.17 -19.95 12.55
CA THR A 76 -12.76 -21.36 12.46
C THR A 76 -11.77 -21.61 11.31
N ALA A 77 -10.82 -22.52 11.54
CA ALA A 77 -9.87 -22.98 10.53
C ALA A 77 -9.45 -24.44 10.79
N GLN A 78 -9.72 -25.35 9.86
CA GLN A 78 -9.33 -26.76 10.00
C GLN A 78 -7.94 -27.03 9.39
N CYS A 79 -7.71 -26.48 8.20
CA CYS A 79 -6.46 -26.62 7.48
C CYS A 79 -6.32 -25.55 6.39
N PHE A 80 -5.08 -25.36 5.92
CA PHE A 80 -4.77 -24.61 4.71
C PHE A 80 -4.26 -25.58 3.64
N CYS A 81 -5.05 -25.77 2.58
CA CYS A 81 -4.73 -26.70 1.50
C CYS A 81 -4.37 -25.96 0.20
N PHE A 82 -3.22 -26.27 -0.37
CA PHE A 82 -2.88 -25.98 -1.76
C PHE A 82 -2.50 -27.27 -2.49
N VAL A 83 -3.52 -27.93 -3.05
CA VAL A 83 -3.38 -29.29 -3.58
C VAL A 83 -2.77 -30.22 -2.50
N GLY A 84 -1.69 -30.94 -2.79
CA GLY A 84 -1.06 -31.88 -1.86
C GLY A 84 -0.27 -31.23 -0.73
N ASP A 85 0.08 -29.95 -0.84
CA ASP A 85 0.69 -29.19 0.25
C ASP A 85 -0.44 -28.74 1.18
N THR A 86 -0.56 -29.38 2.36
CA THR A 86 -1.61 -29.07 3.33
C THR A 86 -1.05 -28.92 4.73
N ASP A 87 -1.40 -27.81 5.38
CA ASP A 87 -1.12 -27.55 6.78
C ASP A 87 -2.39 -27.85 7.60
N VAL A 88 -2.32 -28.87 8.47
CA VAL A 88 -3.40 -29.24 9.41
C VAL A 88 -3.15 -28.52 10.73
N ILE A 89 -4.20 -27.91 11.29
CA ILE A 89 -4.10 -27.06 12.48
C ILE A 89 -4.92 -27.68 13.59
N GLU A 90 -4.38 -27.65 14.80
CA GLU A 90 -5.08 -28.00 16.03
C GLU A 90 -4.64 -27.02 17.11
N ALA A 91 -5.61 -26.45 17.84
CA ALA A 91 -5.36 -25.44 18.87
C ALA A 91 -6.15 -25.70 20.15
N GLY A 92 -5.68 -25.15 21.27
CA GLY A 92 -6.43 -25.15 22.51
C GLY A 92 -7.75 -24.40 22.36
N LYS A 93 -8.81 -24.91 22.99
CA LYS A 93 -10.14 -24.29 23.02
C LYS A 93 -10.24 -23.15 24.05
N SER A 94 -9.20 -22.98 24.85
CA SER A 94 -9.11 -22.01 25.94
C SER A 94 -7.68 -21.55 26.10
N VAL A 95 -7.47 -20.29 26.52
CA VAL A 95 -6.14 -19.70 26.73
C VAL A 95 -5.37 -20.35 27.89
N GLU A 96 -6.03 -21.17 28.70
CA GLU A 96 -5.44 -21.93 29.81
C GLU A 96 -4.89 -23.30 29.39
N GLN A 97 -5.18 -23.77 28.16
CA GLN A 97 -4.68 -25.05 27.66
C GLN A 97 -3.27 -24.87 27.07
N SER A 98 -2.28 -25.53 27.66
CA SER A 98 -0.92 -25.52 27.14
C SER A 98 -0.75 -26.43 25.93
N GLY A 99 0.36 -26.25 25.19
CA GLY A 99 0.74 -27.16 24.11
C GLY A 99 0.91 -28.61 24.57
N LYS A 100 1.16 -28.84 25.88
CA LYS A 100 1.22 -30.17 26.47
C LYS A 100 -0.16 -30.83 26.56
N ASP A 101 -1.17 -30.06 26.90
CA ASP A 101 -2.54 -30.54 27.14
C ASP A 101 -3.19 -31.01 25.83
N ILE A 102 -2.92 -30.29 24.73
CA ILE A 102 -3.51 -30.57 23.41
C ILE A 102 -2.72 -31.59 22.58
N CYS A 103 -1.52 -31.99 23.01
CA CYS A 103 -0.61 -32.79 22.18
C CYS A 103 -1.21 -34.12 21.69
N HIS A 104 -2.09 -34.72 22.49
CA HIS A 104 -2.81 -35.94 22.11
C HIS A 104 -3.86 -35.69 21.02
N PHE A 105 -4.55 -34.54 21.04
CA PHE A 105 -5.45 -34.12 19.97
C PHE A 105 -4.69 -33.84 18.68
N VAL A 106 -3.51 -33.19 18.76
CA VAL A 106 -2.64 -32.97 17.60
C VAL A 106 -2.27 -34.30 16.92
N GLN A 107 -1.91 -35.32 17.71
CA GLN A 107 -1.63 -36.66 17.19
C GLN A 107 -2.87 -37.33 16.56
N GLN A 108 -4.05 -37.18 17.16
CA GLN A 108 -5.29 -37.71 16.59
C GLN A 108 -5.67 -37.01 15.28
N ALA A 109 -5.57 -35.68 15.22
CA ALA A 109 -5.84 -34.89 14.02
C ALA A 109 -4.89 -35.27 12.88
N ALA A 110 -3.58 -35.38 13.15
CA ALA A 110 -2.60 -35.81 12.16
C ALA A 110 -2.86 -37.23 11.65
N SER A 111 -3.18 -38.17 12.54
CA SER A 111 -3.53 -39.54 12.18
C SER A 111 -4.84 -39.62 11.37
N MET A 112 -5.84 -38.82 11.73
CA MET A 112 -7.12 -38.77 11.02
C MET A 112 -6.95 -38.23 9.61
N TRP A 113 -6.19 -37.14 9.45
CA TRP A 113 -5.85 -36.60 8.15
C TRP A 113 -5.11 -37.63 7.29
N ALA A 114 -4.07 -38.26 7.85
CA ALA A 114 -3.32 -39.33 7.17
C ALA A 114 -4.23 -40.49 6.75
N GLY A 115 -5.12 -40.94 7.65
CA GLY A 115 -6.10 -41.98 7.37
C GLY A 115 -7.08 -41.59 6.28
N GLY A 116 -7.56 -40.34 6.25
CA GLY A 116 -8.43 -39.81 5.19
C GLY A 116 -7.73 -39.82 3.83
N ILE A 117 -6.47 -39.39 3.78
CA ILE A 117 -5.65 -39.46 2.56
C ILE A 117 -5.50 -40.91 2.09
N SER A 118 -5.14 -41.85 2.98
CA SER A 118 -5.03 -43.27 2.67
C SER A 118 -6.34 -43.89 2.19
N ALA A 119 -7.47 -43.56 2.82
CA ALA A 119 -8.79 -44.05 2.43
C ALA A 119 -9.18 -43.62 1.01
N THR A 120 -8.65 -42.48 0.54
CA THR A 120 -8.87 -42.00 -0.83
C THR A 120 -7.84 -42.49 -1.85
N GLY A 121 -6.94 -43.40 -1.45
CA GLY A 121 -5.88 -43.96 -2.32
C GLY A 121 -4.62 -43.08 -2.41
N GLY A 122 -4.49 -42.04 -1.58
CA GLY A 122 -3.29 -41.24 -1.45
C GLY A 122 -2.34 -41.76 -0.37
N ALA A 123 -1.15 -41.17 -0.28
CA ALA A 123 -0.21 -41.44 0.81
C ALA A 123 0.60 -40.18 1.16
N ILE A 124 0.98 -40.03 2.43
CA ILE A 124 1.78 -38.90 2.90
C ILE A 124 3.27 -39.22 2.77
N LYS A 125 4.04 -38.28 2.21
CA LYS A 125 5.50 -38.37 2.17
C LYS A 125 6.10 -37.73 3.43
N THR A 126 6.43 -38.55 4.40
CA THR A 126 7.01 -38.18 5.71
C THR A 126 8.30 -37.37 5.62
N GLU A 127 9.19 -37.70 4.69
CA GLU A 127 10.44 -36.94 4.45
C GLU A 127 10.20 -35.46 4.08
N LYS A 128 9.04 -35.15 3.50
CA LYS A 128 8.63 -33.78 3.14
C LYS A 128 7.72 -33.13 4.17
N SER A 129 7.30 -33.88 5.19
CA SER A 129 6.33 -33.45 6.19
C SER A 129 7.06 -33.10 7.49
N PHE A 130 6.60 -32.05 8.16
CA PHE A 130 7.17 -31.54 9.39
C PHE A 130 6.07 -30.90 10.23
N TRP A 131 6.39 -30.54 11.47
CA TRP A 131 5.43 -29.89 12.36
C TRP A 131 6.12 -28.93 13.33
N TRP A 132 5.37 -27.90 13.73
CA TRP A 132 5.69 -27.02 14.84
C TRP A 132 4.73 -27.31 16.01
N LEU A 133 5.24 -27.19 17.24
CA LEU A 133 4.41 -27.15 18.43
C LEU A 133 4.55 -25.75 19.03
N ILE A 134 3.50 -24.95 18.87
CA ILE A 134 3.46 -23.56 19.28
C ILE A 134 2.85 -23.47 20.67
N ASP A 135 3.57 -22.81 21.59
CA ASP A 135 3.11 -22.45 22.92
C ASP A 135 3.85 -21.19 23.35
N PHE A 136 3.32 -20.46 24.33
CA PHE A 136 3.81 -19.15 24.71
C PHE A 136 4.24 -19.12 26.18
N VAL A 137 5.25 -18.32 26.46
CA VAL A 137 5.68 -18.01 27.82
C VAL A 137 5.89 -16.51 27.95
N TRP A 138 5.43 -15.98 29.06
CA TRP A 138 5.55 -14.56 29.36
C TRP A 138 6.97 -14.22 29.82
N ASP A 139 7.60 -13.25 29.17
CA ASP A 139 8.84 -12.62 29.64
C ASP A 139 8.50 -11.38 30.47
N SER A 140 8.48 -11.55 31.79
CA SER A 140 8.15 -10.47 32.73
C SER A 140 9.18 -9.35 32.77
N SER A 141 10.42 -9.58 32.33
CA SER A 141 11.46 -8.56 32.31
C SER A 141 11.27 -7.54 31.19
N ASN A 142 10.71 -7.99 30.07
CA ASN A 142 10.49 -7.17 28.88
C ASN A 142 9.00 -6.87 28.62
N GLY A 143 8.10 -7.45 29.42
CA GLY A 143 6.66 -7.31 29.30
C GLY A 143 6.14 -7.80 27.94
N LYS A 144 6.60 -8.98 27.48
CA LYS A 144 6.26 -9.52 26.16
C LYS A 144 6.06 -11.04 26.21
N TRP A 145 5.20 -11.54 25.34
CA TRP A 145 5.12 -12.98 25.04
C TRP A 145 6.29 -13.43 24.18
N ARG A 146 6.82 -14.62 24.45
CA ARG A 146 7.78 -15.31 23.58
C ARG A 146 7.35 -16.75 23.35
N PHE A 147 7.77 -17.34 22.23
CA PHE A 147 7.54 -18.75 21.96
C PHE A 147 8.31 -19.66 22.94
N CYS A 148 7.69 -20.77 23.30
CA CYS A 148 8.35 -21.88 24.00
C CYS A 148 9.28 -22.64 23.04
N LEU A 149 10.53 -22.83 23.46
CA LEU A 149 11.50 -23.63 22.70
C LEU A 149 11.29 -25.12 22.97
N LYS A 150 11.72 -26.00 22.06
CA LYS A 150 11.55 -27.47 22.18
C LYS A 150 12.07 -28.03 23.49
N HIS A 151 13.19 -27.52 24.00
CA HIS A 151 13.75 -27.99 25.27
C HIS A 151 12.87 -27.64 26.48
N GLN A 152 11.98 -26.66 26.35
CA GLN A 152 11.01 -26.22 27.37
C GLN A 152 9.66 -26.94 27.22
N LEU A 153 9.32 -27.36 25.99
CA LEU A 153 8.02 -27.92 25.63
C LEU A 153 8.15 -29.31 24.99
N LEU A 154 8.01 -30.36 25.80
CA LEU A 154 7.97 -31.76 25.35
C LEU A 154 9.14 -32.17 24.44
N ARG A 155 10.38 -31.99 24.92
CA ARG A 155 11.62 -32.16 24.13
C ARG A 155 11.67 -33.42 23.25
N ASP A 156 11.26 -34.55 23.80
CA ASP A 156 11.40 -35.87 23.17
C ASP A 156 10.10 -36.39 22.52
N HIS A 157 9.03 -35.58 22.50
CA HIS A 157 7.76 -35.99 21.91
C HIS A 157 7.85 -36.08 20.39
N LYS A 158 7.24 -37.14 19.83
CA LYS A 158 7.25 -37.44 18.40
C LYS A 158 5.82 -37.56 17.90
N LEU A 159 5.49 -36.78 16.88
CA LEU A 159 4.28 -36.95 16.10
C LEU A 159 4.52 -38.04 15.06
N GLN A 160 3.68 -39.08 15.03
CA GLN A 160 3.84 -40.22 14.12
C GLN A 160 2.65 -40.36 13.19
N ILE A 161 2.89 -40.69 11.92
CA ILE A 161 1.82 -40.98 10.94
C ILE A 161 2.17 -42.22 10.14
N SER A 162 1.16 -42.80 9.46
CA SER A 162 1.40 -43.90 8.53
C SER A 162 2.17 -43.40 7.30
N GLY A 163 3.37 -43.94 7.08
CA GLY A 163 4.22 -43.68 5.91
C GLY A 163 3.76 -44.44 4.66
N LEU A 164 4.58 -44.38 3.60
CA LEU A 164 4.28 -45.00 2.30
C LEU A 164 4.14 -46.52 2.36
N THR A 165 4.81 -47.16 3.32
CA THR A 165 4.81 -48.61 3.54
C THR A 165 3.66 -49.07 4.46
N GLY A 166 2.90 -48.13 5.03
CA GLY A 166 1.90 -48.42 6.07
C GLY A 166 2.48 -48.47 7.49
N GLU A 167 3.79 -48.32 7.67
CA GLU A 167 4.43 -48.26 8.99
C GLU A 167 4.33 -46.87 9.62
N LEU A 168 4.38 -46.80 10.96
CA LEU A 168 4.38 -45.53 11.68
C LEU A 168 5.76 -44.86 11.62
N GLU A 169 5.83 -43.71 10.99
CA GLU A 169 7.04 -42.90 10.84
C GLU A 169 6.92 -41.59 11.63
N ALA A 170 8.01 -41.17 12.27
CA ALA A 170 8.05 -39.93 13.04
C ALA A 170 8.31 -38.72 12.14
N LEU A 171 7.48 -37.68 12.28
CA LEU A 171 7.65 -36.41 11.57
C LEU A 171 8.74 -35.55 12.20
N ARG A 172 9.48 -34.80 11.35
CA ARG A 172 10.50 -33.85 11.80
C ARG A 172 9.82 -32.69 12.54
N ARG A 173 10.15 -32.54 13.83
CA ARG A 173 9.75 -31.37 14.63
C ARG A 173 10.75 -30.23 14.46
N LEU A 174 10.26 -29.08 14.02
CA LEU A 174 11.04 -27.84 13.86
C LEU A 174 10.92 -26.95 15.11
N GLU A 175 11.92 -26.11 15.35
CA GLU A 175 11.83 -25.03 16.34
C GLU A 175 11.00 -23.84 15.80
N PRO A 176 10.44 -22.98 16.67
CA PRO A 176 9.69 -21.80 16.23
C PRO A 176 10.48 -20.81 15.35
N ASP A 177 11.80 -20.80 15.43
CA ASP A 177 12.71 -19.97 14.63
C ASP A 177 13.30 -20.70 13.41
N GLU A 178 13.05 -22.01 13.28
CA GLU A 178 13.52 -22.81 12.15
C GLU A 178 12.55 -22.68 10.96
N ALA A 179 13.02 -21.98 9.92
CA ALA A 179 12.22 -21.74 8.72
C ALA A 179 12.29 -22.91 7.73
N GLU A 180 11.12 -23.29 7.20
CA GLU A 180 10.98 -24.31 6.17
C GLU A 180 10.26 -23.76 4.93
N LYS A 181 10.56 -24.34 3.77
CA LYS A 181 10.03 -23.83 2.51
C LYS A 181 8.61 -24.35 2.25
N THR A 182 7.62 -23.45 2.33
CA THR A 182 6.21 -23.74 2.02
C THR A 182 5.71 -22.81 0.93
N LEU A 183 5.10 -23.36 -0.12
CA LEU A 183 4.55 -22.61 -1.28
C LEU A 183 5.51 -21.58 -1.91
N GLY A 184 6.83 -21.80 -1.82
CA GLY A 184 7.83 -20.88 -2.38
C GLY A 184 8.39 -19.84 -1.41
N VAL A 185 7.89 -19.80 -0.16
CA VAL A 185 8.30 -18.88 0.90
C VAL A 185 8.98 -19.66 2.02
N MET A 186 9.98 -19.05 2.68
CA MET A 186 10.59 -19.64 3.88
C MET A 186 9.79 -19.11 5.06
N LEU A 187 9.11 -19.98 5.82
CA LEU A 187 8.21 -19.60 6.91
C LEU A 187 8.64 -20.25 8.21
N ALA A 188 8.50 -19.49 9.30
CA ALA A 188 8.70 -19.95 10.68
C ALA A 188 7.68 -19.21 11.58
N PRO A 189 7.18 -19.83 12.67
CA PRO A 189 6.28 -19.18 13.62
C PRO A 189 6.83 -17.87 14.23
N LEU A 190 8.15 -17.77 14.46
CA LEU A 190 8.79 -16.55 14.96
C LEU A 190 8.83 -15.41 13.92
N GLU A 191 8.55 -15.70 12.65
CA GLU A 191 8.57 -14.75 11.54
C GLU A 191 9.92 -14.05 11.28
N ASP A 192 11.05 -14.61 11.74
CA ASP A 192 12.37 -14.10 11.37
C ASP A 192 12.61 -14.30 9.86
N GLN A 193 12.80 -13.20 9.15
CA GLN A 193 12.90 -13.20 7.69
C GLN A 193 14.31 -13.47 7.16
N GLN A 194 15.31 -13.70 8.02
CA GLN A 194 16.70 -13.94 7.59
C GLN A 194 16.87 -15.10 6.60
N ALA A 195 16.27 -16.25 6.90
CA ALA A 195 16.30 -17.42 6.02
C ALA A 195 15.64 -17.11 4.67
N HIS A 196 14.54 -16.35 4.68
CA HIS A 196 13.86 -15.93 3.47
C HIS A 196 14.69 -14.93 2.64
N VAL A 197 15.33 -13.95 3.27
CA VAL A 197 16.25 -13.01 2.61
C VAL A 197 17.39 -13.76 1.90
N ALA A 198 17.96 -14.77 2.55
CA ALA A 198 18.99 -15.62 1.95
C ALA A 198 18.44 -16.38 0.72
N HIS A 199 17.21 -16.90 0.81
CA HIS A 199 16.51 -17.55 -0.29
C HIS A 199 16.29 -16.59 -1.49
N LEU A 200 15.75 -15.39 -1.25
CA LEU A 200 15.51 -14.39 -2.30
C LEU A 200 16.82 -13.92 -2.96
N LYS A 201 17.89 -13.74 -2.18
CA LYS A 201 19.23 -13.44 -2.73
C LYS A 201 19.72 -14.57 -3.62
N SER A 202 19.47 -15.84 -3.28
CA SER A 202 19.81 -16.99 -4.11
C SER A 202 19.05 -16.98 -5.44
N ILE A 203 17.74 -16.70 -5.41
CA ILE A 203 16.92 -16.54 -6.62
C ILE A 203 17.48 -15.43 -7.52
N ALA A 204 17.73 -14.25 -6.97
CA ALA A 204 18.26 -13.10 -7.69
C ALA A 204 19.63 -13.39 -8.31
N LYS A 205 20.54 -14.06 -7.57
CA LYS A 205 21.87 -14.47 -8.06
C LYS A 205 21.77 -15.48 -9.20
N LYS A 206 21.01 -16.57 -9.01
CA LYS A 206 20.84 -17.62 -10.02
C LYS A 206 20.27 -17.06 -11.32
N TRP A 207 19.26 -16.21 -11.22
CA TRP A 207 18.69 -15.53 -12.39
C TRP A 207 19.71 -14.60 -13.06
N ALA A 208 20.45 -13.80 -12.28
CA ALA A 208 21.46 -12.89 -12.82
C ALA A 208 22.60 -13.63 -13.53
N GLU A 209 22.99 -14.82 -13.08
CA GLU A 209 23.99 -15.67 -13.73
C GLU A 209 23.50 -16.20 -15.09
N GLN A 210 22.24 -16.60 -15.19
CA GLN A 210 21.62 -17.01 -16.46
C GLN A 210 21.57 -15.86 -17.46
N VAL A 211 21.21 -14.65 -17.01
CA VAL A 211 21.21 -13.46 -17.86
C VAL A 211 22.62 -13.03 -18.27
N ARG A 212 23.62 -13.27 -17.42
CA ARG A 212 25.02 -12.93 -17.69
C ARG A 212 25.52 -13.65 -18.95
N SER A 213 25.25 -14.95 -19.07
CA SER A 213 25.66 -15.77 -20.22
C SER A 213 24.83 -15.51 -21.49
N GLY A 214 23.58 -15.07 -21.35
CA GLY A 214 22.70 -14.78 -22.48
C GLY A 214 23.05 -13.51 -23.28
N HIS A 215 22.77 -13.53 -24.59
CA HIS A 215 22.78 -12.34 -25.45
C HIS A 215 21.41 -11.67 -25.41
N LEU A 216 21.36 -10.38 -25.04
CA LEU A 216 20.13 -9.60 -24.95
C LEU A 216 20.29 -8.27 -25.69
N HIS A 217 19.27 -7.85 -26.42
CA HIS A 217 19.25 -6.49 -26.95
C HIS A 217 19.08 -5.49 -25.80
N LYS A 218 19.74 -4.33 -25.93
CA LYS A 218 19.76 -3.29 -24.89
C LYS A 218 18.35 -2.80 -24.49
N TYR A 219 17.40 -2.88 -25.42
CA TYR A 219 16.02 -2.42 -25.23
C TYR A 219 15.17 -3.40 -24.41
N ASP A 220 15.52 -4.68 -24.42
CA ASP A 220 14.72 -5.74 -23.79
C ASP A 220 15.09 -5.93 -22.32
N VAL A 221 16.24 -5.40 -21.88
CA VAL A 221 16.77 -5.66 -20.53
C VAL A 221 15.88 -5.12 -19.42
N ILE A 222 15.39 -3.89 -19.52
CA ILE A 222 14.51 -3.32 -18.48
C ILE A 222 13.14 -4.01 -18.47
N PRO A 223 12.45 -4.21 -19.62
CA PRO A 223 11.25 -5.03 -19.68
C PRO A 223 11.44 -6.43 -19.07
N LEU A 224 12.54 -7.12 -19.41
CA LEU A 224 12.86 -8.44 -18.87
C LEU A 224 12.94 -8.44 -17.34
N ILE A 225 13.61 -7.45 -16.72
CA ILE A 225 13.67 -7.33 -15.26
C ILE A 225 12.25 -7.27 -14.69
N LYS A 226 11.39 -6.39 -15.24
CA LYS A 226 10.03 -6.15 -14.78
C LYS A 226 9.11 -7.36 -14.93
N THR A 227 9.24 -8.12 -16.01
CA THR A 227 8.32 -9.22 -16.34
C THR A 227 8.78 -10.59 -15.85
N THR A 228 10.07 -10.77 -15.50
CA THR A 228 10.59 -12.06 -15.04
C THR A 228 11.02 -12.04 -13.57
N VAL A 229 12.22 -11.53 -13.25
CA VAL A 229 12.79 -11.68 -11.91
C VAL A 229 11.98 -10.92 -10.87
N MET A 230 11.45 -9.74 -11.23
CA MET A 230 10.56 -9.00 -10.35
C MET A 230 9.31 -9.79 -10.00
N LYS A 231 8.74 -10.59 -10.91
CA LYS A 231 7.58 -11.45 -10.60
C LYS A 231 7.90 -12.58 -9.65
N SER A 232 9.08 -13.17 -9.76
CA SER A 232 9.55 -14.16 -8.77
C SER A 232 9.78 -13.55 -7.39
N LEU A 233 10.24 -12.29 -7.33
CA LEU A 233 10.44 -11.57 -6.07
C LEU A 233 9.15 -10.96 -5.52
N GLU A 234 8.17 -10.64 -6.37
CA GLU A 234 6.86 -10.06 -6.00
C GLU A 234 5.95 -11.08 -5.32
N TYR A 235 6.00 -12.35 -5.74
CA TYR A 235 5.18 -13.41 -5.18
C TYR A 235 5.19 -13.49 -3.63
N PRO A 236 6.35 -13.49 -2.93
CA PRO A 236 6.39 -13.53 -1.47
C PRO A 236 6.07 -12.19 -0.79
N MET A 237 5.98 -11.07 -1.52
CA MET A 237 5.90 -9.73 -0.93
C MET A 237 4.66 -9.47 -0.08
N VAL A 238 3.61 -10.30 -0.21
CA VAL A 238 2.43 -10.20 0.66
C VAL A 238 2.76 -10.58 2.12
N LEU A 239 3.74 -11.46 2.32
CA LEU A 239 4.08 -12.01 3.64
C LEU A 239 5.35 -11.39 4.23
N THR A 240 6.20 -10.79 3.41
CA THR A 240 7.47 -10.23 3.85
C THR A 240 7.32 -8.79 4.32
N THR A 241 8.07 -8.38 5.34
CA THR A 241 8.10 -7.01 5.89
C THR A 241 9.54 -6.47 5.85
N LEU A 242 10.20 -6.68 4.70
CA LEU A 242 11.61 -6.34 4.51
C LEU A 242 11.76 -4.84 4.25
N ASP A 243 12.76 -4.23 4.89
CA ASP A 243 13.08 -2.82 4.67
C ASP A 243 13.62 -2.53 3.25
N ALA A 244 13.60 -1.25 2.87
CA ALA A 244 14.07 -0.81 1.56
C ALA A 244 15.54 -1.18 1.30
N ALA A 245 16.41 -1.12 2.31
CA ALA A 245 17.84 -1.41 2.16
C ALA A 245 18.10 -2.90 1.85
N THR A 246 17.36 -3.78 2.49
CA THR A 246 17.39 -5.24 2.30
C THR A 246 16.90 -5.59 0.90
N TRP A 247 15.82 -4.97 0.43
CA TRP A 247 15.37 -5.11 -0.95
C TRP A 247 16.40 -4.64 -1.98
N VAL A 248 17.07 -3.50 -1.75
CA VAL A 248 18.18 -3.05 -2.60
C VAL A 248 19.33 -4.05 -2.60
N SER A 249 19.63 -4.69 -1.45
CA SER A 249 20.62 -5.76 -1.34
C SER A 249 20.24 -6.99 -2.17
N ILE A 250 18.97 -7.44 -2.11
CA ILE A 250 18.43 -8.55 -2.89
C ILE A 250 18.50 -8.25 -4.40
N MET A 251 18.16 -7.03 -4.82
CA MET A 251 18.18 -6.61 -6.23
C MET A 251 19.58 -6.31 -6.77
N SER A 252 20.58 -6.10 -5.91
CA SER A 252 21.91 -5.70 -6.33
C SER A 252 22.55 -6.64 -7.38
N PRO A 253 22.56 -7.98 -7.22
CA PRO A 253 23.13 -8.90 -8.22
C PRO A 253 22.48 -8.77 -9.60
N VAL A 254 21.15 -8.60 -9.64
CA VAL A 254 20.35 -8.40 -10.86
C VAL A 254 20.80 -7.11 -11.56
N LEU A 255 20.85 -6.00 -10.84
CA LEU A 255 21.20 -4.70 -11.40
C LEU A 255 22.67 -4.62 -11.86
N GLN A 256 23.59 -5.26 -11.14
CA GLN A 256 25.01 -5.28 -11.51
C GLN A 256 25.25 -5.96 -12.88
N VAL A 257 24.45 -6.97 -13.22
CA VAL A 257 24.52 -7.64 -14.53
C VAL A 257 23.70 -6.90 -15.59
N CYS A 258 22.49 -6.46 -15.25
CA CYS A 258 21.55 -5.94 -16.23
C CYS A 258 21.86 -4.51 -16.67
N LEU A 259 22.28 -3.61 -15.77
CA LEU A 259 22.52 -2.21 -16.15
C LEU A 259 23.57 -2.08 -17.28
N PRO A 260 24.74 -2.76 -17.24
CA PRO A 260 25.68 -2.76 -18.36
C PRO A 260 25.07 -3.28 -19.67
N LYS A 261 24.26 -4.34 -19.63
CA LYS A 261 23.58 -4.88 -20.81
C LYS A 261 22.54 -3.90 -21.37
N ALA A 262 21.90 -3.08 -20.53
CA ALA A 262 21.04 -1.97 -20.94
C ALA A 262 21.83 -0.72 -21.43
N GLY A 263 23.16 -0.79 -21.46
CA GLY A 263 24.04 0.33 -21.81
C GLY A 263 24.15 1.40 -20.73
N ILE A 264 23.86 1.06 -19.47
CA ILE A 264 23.90 1.93 -18.29
C ILE A 264 25.10 1.52 -17.42
N CYS A 265 25.72 2.48 -16.73
CA CYS A 265 26.84 2.18 -15.84
C CYS A 265 26.41 1.25 -14.68
N ARG A 266 27.24 0.28 -14.30
CA ARG A 266 26.93 -0.64 -13.18
C ARG A 266 26.69 0.07 -11.84
N SER A 267 27.42 1.18 -11.63
CA SER A 267 27.34 2.06 -10.46
C SER A 267 26.40 3.24 -10.68
N PHE A 268 25.49 3.15 -11.66
CA PHE A 268 24.47 4.18 -11.85
C PHE A 268 23.66 4.35 -10.56
N PRO A 269 23.36 5.59 -10.16
CA PRO A 269 22.74 5.88 -8.87
C PRO A 269 21.41 5.13 -8.68
N ARG A 270 21.27 4.42 -7.56
CA ARG A 270 20.13 3.50 -7.31
C ARG A 270 18.82 4.24 -7.10
N ASP A 271 18.88 5.43 -6.49
CA ASP A 271 17.80 6.43 -6.45
C ASP A 271 17.20 6.69 -7.85
N MET A 272 18.03 6.89 -8.87
CA MET A 272 17.57 7.11 -10.26
C MET A 272 17.20 5.82 -11.01
N VAL A 273 17.73 4.67 -10.59
CA VAL A 273 17.35 3.37 -11.16
C VAL A 273 15.91 3.03 -10.79
N PHE A 274 15.59 3.21 -9.51
CA PHE A 274 14.27 2.88 -8.97
C PHE A 274 13.23 3.99 -9.13
N ALA A 275 13.65 5.21 -9.47
CA ALA A 275 12.75 6.32 -9.70
C ALA A 275 11.78 6.06 -10.89
N PRO A 276 10.50 6.44 -10.75
CA PRO A 276 9.53 6.46 -11.83
C PRO A 276 9.94 7.32 -13.03
N LEU A 277 9.33 7.07 -14.19
CA LEU A 277 9.54 7.88 -15.40
C LEU A 277 9.08 9.33 -15.21
N ARG A 278 8.08 9.57 -14.35
CA ARG A 278 7.62 10.90 -13.95
C ARG A 278 8.75 11.79 -13.46
N PHE A 279 9.63 11.25 -12.62
CA PHE A 279 10.84 11.91 -12.11
C PHE A 279 12.09 11.57 -12.93
N GLN A 280 11.89 11.18 -14.19
CA GLN A 280 12.94 10.88 -15.17
C GLN A 280 13.92 9.77 -14.77
N GLY A 281 13.49 8.86 -13.88
CA GLY A 281 14.22 7.66 -13.56
C GLY A 281 14.20 6.62 -14.67
N LEU A 282 14.79 5.45 -14.42
CA LEU A 282 14.72 4.31 -15.36
C LEU A 282 13.38 3.56 -15.28
N GLY A 283 12.55 3.87 -14.30
CA GLY A 283 11.24 3.27 -14.10
C GLY A 283 11.29 1.80 -13.70
N ILE A 284 12.38 1.28 -13.12
CA ILE A 284 12.38 -0.05 -12.51
C ILE A 284 11.69 0.08 -11.15
N PRO A 285 10.57 -0.62 -10.87
CA PRO A 285 9.89 -0.48 -9.57
C PRO A 285 10.83 -0.83 -8.41
N HIS A 286 10.81 0.00 -7.37
CA HIS A 286 11.46 -0.33 -6.11
C HIS A 286 10.71 -1.51 -5.44
N PRO A 287 11.39 -2.62 -5.09
CA PRO A 287 10.72 -3.79 -4.52
C PRO A 287 9.93 -3.46 -3.24
N PHE A 288 10.47 -2.60 -2.37
CA PHE A 288 9.76 -2.12 -1.17
C PHE A 288 8.41 -1.44 -1.49
N GLY A 289 8.35 -0.55 -2.51
CA GLY A 289 7.08 0.06 -2.90
C GLY A 289 6.09 -0.96 -3.47
N THR A 290 6.58 -2.03 -4.09
CA THR A 290 5.73 -3.15 -4.55
C THR A 290 5.22 -3.95 -3.35
N GLN A 291 6.05 -4.18 -2.32
CA GLN A 291 5.65 -4.83 -1.07
C GLN A 291 4.56 -4.04 -0.35
N VAL A 292 4.76 -2.75 -0.11
CA VAL A 292 3.74 -1.89 0.50
C VAL A 292 2.45 -1.90 -0.32
N SER A 293 2.55 -1.80 -1.65
CA SER A 293 1.37 -1.91 -2.53
C SER A 293 0.64 -3.25 -2.35
N LYS A 294 1.37 -4.35 -2.17
CA LYS A 294 0.79 -5.69 -1.96
C LYS A 294 0.13 -5.83 -0.60
N HIS A 295 0.71 -5.24 0.45
CA HIS A 295 0.11 -5.19 1.78
C HIS A 295 -1.23 -4.44 1.75
N ILE A 296 -1.25 -3.23 1.20
CA ILE A 296 -2.48 -2.43 1.06
C ILE A 296 -3.50 -3.16 0.17
N GLU A 297 -3.07 -3.76 -0.94
CA GLU A 297 -3.95 -4.54 -1.82
C GLU A 297 -4.65 -5.67 -1.07
N VAL A 298 -3.95 -6.38 -0.20
CA VAL A 298 -4.49 -7.50 0.57
C VAL A 298 -5.50 -7.02 1.60
N LEU A 299 -5.18 -5.96 2.36
CA LEU A 299 -6.09 -5.38 3.33
C LEU A 299 -7.39 -4.90 2.66
N LEU A 300 -7.29 -4.10 1.59
CA LEU A 300 -8.46 -3.61 0.85
C LEU A 300 -9.29 -4.75 0.23
N ARG A 301 -8.63 -5.74 -0.38
CA ARG A 301 -9.29 -6.84 -1.08
C ARG A 301 -10.08 -7.71 -0.11
N HIS A 302 -9.47 -8.10 1.01
CA HIS A 302 -10.10 -9.08 1.90
C HIS A 302 -11.26 -8.49 2.69
N SER A 303 -11.16 -7.21 3.12
CA SER A 303 -12.29 -6.48 3.71
C SER A 303 -13.44 -6.35 2.70
N SER A 304 -13.16 -5.88 1.49
CA SER A 304 -14.22 -5.58 0.49
C SER A 304 -14.88 -6.81 -0.14
N ASN A 305 -14.32 -8.01 0.05
CA ASN A 305 -14.85 -9.26 -0.50
C ASN A 305 -15.29 -10.26 0.59
N GLN A 306 -15.28 -9.87 1.87
CA GLN A 306 -15.74 -10.67 3.02
C GLN A 306 -15.22 -12.13 3.01
N THR A 307 -13.93 -12.30 2.71
CA THR A 307 -13.33 -13.63 2.60
C THR A 307 -12.97 -14.23 3.97
N LYS A 308 -12.79 -15.55 4.08
CA LYS A 308 -12.26 -16.18 5.31
C LYS A 308 -10.93 -15.59 5.79
N THR A 309 -10.03 -15.27 4.86
CA THR A 309 -8.77 -14.58 5.19
C THR A 309 -9.02 -13.18 5.77
N GLY A 310 -10.06 -12.48 5.29
CA GLY A 310 -10.50 -11.20 5.86
C GLY A 310 -10.97 -11.37 7.29
N ALA A 311 -11.78 -12.40 7.58
CA ALA A 311 -12.20 -12.71 8.94
C ALA A 311 -11.03 -13.03 9.88
N TYR A 312 -10.00 -13.74 9.40
CA TYR A 312 -8.76 -13.95 10.17
C TYR A 312 -8.01 -12.64 10.43
N MET A 313 -7.90 -11.76 9.43
CA MET A 313 -7.26 -10.45 9.59
C MET A 313 -8.03 -9.58 10.57
N GLU A 314 -9.35 -9.54 10.46
CA GLU A 314 -10.23 -8.79 11.35
C GLU A 314 -10.10 -9.25 12.80
N ALA A 315 -10.05 -10.57 13.05
CA ALA A 315 -9.80 -11.10 14.38
C ALA A 315 -8.50 -10.55 15.00
N VAL A 316 -7.42 -10.52 14.21
CA VAL A 316 -6.14 -9.98 14.68
C VAL A 316 -6.19 -8.45 14.82
N VAL A 317 -6.90 -7.72 13.95
CA VAL A 317 -7.09 -6.27 14.10
C VAL A 317 -7.86 -5.95 15.38
N GLN A 318 -8.92 -6.70 15.70
CA GLN A 318 -9.67 -6.52 16.96
C GLN A 318 -8.82 -6.81 18.19
N GLU A 319 -7.95 -7.83 18.14
CA GLU A 319 -6.97 -8.09 19.21
C GLU A 319 -6.02 -6.89 19.39
N HIS A 320 -5.46 -6.35 18.31
CA HIS A 320 -4.63 -5.14 18.38
C HIS A 320 -5.39 -3.92 18.89
N GLN A 321 -6.66 -3.78 18.52
CA GLN A 321 -7.53 -2.71 19.01
C GLN A 321 -7.73 -2.83 20.53
N LEU A 322 -7.95 -4.04 21.03
CA LEU A 322 -8.07 -4.30 22.46
C LEU A 322 -6.73 -4.13 23.18
N GLU A 323 -5.60 -4.53 22.59
CA GLU A 323 -4.24 -4.35 23.14
C GLU A 323 -3.85 -2.87 23.25
N THR A 324 -4.14 -2.07 22.22
CA THR A 324 -3.82 -0.64 22.20
C THR A 324 -4.79 0.19 23.02
N GLY A 325 -6.05 -0.24 23.16
CA GLY A 325 -6.99 0.34 24.13
C GLY A 325 -7.52 1.73 23.77
N THR A 326 -7.48 2.14 22.50
CA THR A 326 -7.92 3.48 22.04
C THR A 326 -9.27 3.44 21.33
N SER A 327 -9.86 4.62 21.08
CA SER A 327 -11.11 4.79 20.32
C SER A 327 -10.91 4.76 18.80
N PHE A 328 -9.68 4.91 18.32
CA PHE A 328 -9.33 4.93 16.90
C PHE A 328 -8.96 3.54 16.40
N GLY A 329 -9.36 3.19 15.18
CA GLY A 329 -8.96 1.94 14.53
C GLY A 329 -7.44 1.83 14.43
N LEU A 330 -6.89 0.60 14.50
CA LEU A 330 -5.44 0.34 14.54
C LEU A 330 -4.59 1.19 13.57
N PHE A 331 -4.97 1.23 12.29
CA PHE A 331 -4.25 1.96 11.23
C PHE A 331 -4.54 3.47 11.19
N GLN A 332 -5.36 3.97 12.11
CA GLN A 332 -5.67 5.39 12.31
C GLN A 332 -5.01 5.95 13.58
N GLN A 333 -4.32 5.10 14.34
CA GLN A 333 -3.53 5.52 15.50
C GLN A 333 -2.13 5.99 15.06
N ASP A 334 -1.52 6.87 15.86
CA ASP A 334 -0.12 7.28 15.70
C ASP A 334 0.81 6.16 16.21
N TYR A 335 1.55 5.53 15.31
CA TYR A 335 2.47 4.43 15.61
C TYR A 335 3.54 4.83 16.61
N SER A 336 3.99 6.08 16.57
CA SER A 336 5.01 6.60 17.50
C SER A 336 4.49 6.65 18.94
N ASN A 337 3.18 6.80 19.12
CA ASN A 337 2.55 6.89 20.44
C ASN A 337 2.06 5.54 20.96
N THR A 338 1.32 4.78 20.15
CA THR A 338 0.63 3.54 20.60
C THR A 338 1.26 2.27 20.05
N GLY A 339 2.17 2.36 19.08
CA GLY A 339 2.86 1.21 18.52
C GLY A 339 3.68 0.42 19.55
N ILE A 340 4.09 1.01 20.67
CA ILE A 340 4.76 0.28 21.76
C ILE A 340 3.82 -0.71 22.48
N LEU A 341 2.51 -0.46 22.43
CA LEU A 341 1.48 -1.22 23.16
C LEU A 341 1.05 -2.49 22.43
N ALA A 342 1.21 -2.53 21.11
CA ALA A 342 0.83 -3.63 20.24
C ALA A 342 1.86 -4.77 20.20
N SER A 343 1.40 -6.02 20.13
CA SER A 343 2.22 -7.22 19.89
C SER A 343 2.93 -7.18 18.53
N ASP A 344 4.13 -7.77 18.42
CA ASP A 344 4.88 -7.77 17.16
C ASP A 344 4.31 -8.78 16.16
N THR A 345 3.48 -8.29 15.25
CA THR A 345 2.80 -9.06 14.21
C THR A 345 3.06 -8.47 12.83
N TRP A 346 2.71 -9.22 11.78
CA TRP A 346 2.69 -8.69 10.42
C TRP A 346 1.88 -7.38 10.31
N LEU A 347 0.68 -7.29 10.91
CA LEU A 347 -0.17 -6.09 10.87
C LEU A 347 0.52 -4.86 11.49
N LYS A 348 1.19 -5.03 12.64
CA LYS A 348 1.94 -3.95 13.29
C LYS A 348 3.09 -3.44 12.41
N ARG A 349 3.80 -4.35 11.74
CA ARG A 349 4.90 -3.97 10.83
C ARG A 349 4.36 -3.26 9.59
N VAL A 350 3.24 -3.71 9.04
CA VAL A 350 2.55 -3.01 7.94
C VAL A 350 2.07 -1.63 8.35
N TRP A 351 1.49 -1.48 9.54
CA TRP A 351 1.10 -0.18 10.10
C TRP A 351 2.30 0.78 10.15
N LYS A 352 3.45 0.33 10.66
CA LYS A 352 4.69 1.11 10.63
C LYS A 352 5.11 1.51 9.22
N GLU A 353 5.13 0.56 8.28
CA GLU A 353 5.52 0.81 6.89
C GLU A 353 4.63 1.87 6.22
N MET A 354 3.34 1.86 6.54
CA MET A 354 2.37 2.83 6.02
C MET A 354 2.57 4.21 6.64
N GLU A 355 2.80 4.30 7.95
CA GLU A 355 3.06 5.58 8.62
C GLU A 355 4.37 6.23 8.16
N ASP A 356 5.43 5.44 7.96
CA ASP A 356 6.71 5.90 7.38
C ASP A 356 6.53 6.52 5.96
N LEU A 357 5.41 6.22 5.29
CA LEU A 357 5.06 6.71 3.94
C LEU A 357 3.87 7.67 3.92
N ASP A 358 3.37 8.10 5.09
CA ASP A 358 2.19 8.97 5.21
C ASP A 358 0.95 8.38 4.53
N ILE A 359 0.74 7.08 4.73
CA ILE A 359 -0.41 6.32 4.24
C ILE A 359 -1.27 5.93 5.43
N TYR A 360 -2.56 6.23 5.35
CA TYR A 360 -3.53 5.84 6.37
C TYR A 360 -4.60 4.93 5.77
N LEU A 361 -5.06 3.97 6.57
CA LEU A 361 -6.13 3.07 6.18
C LEU A 361 -7.21 3.09 7.26
N ALA A 362 -8.42 3.44 6.89
CA ALA A 362 -9.58 3.33 7.76
C ALA A 362 -10.27 2.00 7.45
N LEU A 363 -10.15 1.02 8.34
CA LEU A 363 -10.91 -0.22 8.27
C LEU A 363 -12.21 -0.08 9.06
N ASP A 364 -13.31 -0.60 8.53
CA ASP A 364 -14.58 -0.72 9.26
C ASP A 364 -14.50 -1.93 10.20
N THR A 365 -13.84 -1.75 11.33
CA THR A 365 -13.72 -2.77 12.38
C THR A 365 -14.33 -2.29 13.69
N PRO A 366 -14.89 -3.19 14.51
CA PRO A 366 -15.43 -2.83 15.82
C PRO A 366 -14.42 -2.06 16.69
N VAL A 367 -14.86 -0.95 17.28
CA VAL A 367 -14.07 -0.14 18.23
C VAL A 367 -14.54 -0.37 19.67
N LEU A 368 -13.70 0.01 20.63
CA LEU A 368 -14.05 -0.08 22.05
C LEU A 368 -15.18 0.89 22.39
N SER A 369 -16.21 0.40 23.07
CA SER A 369 -17.37 1.18 23.50
C SER A 369 -17.19 1.70 24.91
N LEU A 370 -17.55 2.98 25.13
CA LEU A 370 -17.65 3.56 26.46
C LEU A 370 -18.83 2.95 27.22
N ARG A 371 -18.71 2.79 28.54
CA ARG A 371 -19.79 2.22 29.36
C ARG A 371 -20.92 3.21 29.66
N CYS A 372 -20.62 4.49 29.69
CA CYS A 372 -21.58 5.55 29.97
C CYS A 372 -21.15 6.90 29.38
N ASP A 373 -22.10 7.83 29.32
CA ASP A 373 -21.85 9.19 28.87
C ASP A 373 -20.84 9.89 29.78
N GLY A 374 -19.79 10.48 29.17
CA GLY A 374 -18.72 11.16 29.91
C GLY A 374 -17.63 10.24 30.47
N ASP A 375 -17.67 8.94 30.16
CA ASP A 375 -16.57 8.01 30.42
C ASP A 375 -15.42 8.22 29.43
N ALA A 376 -14.26 7.63 29.72
CA ALA A 376 -13.08 7.72 28.87
C ALA A 376 -12.30 6.39 28.86
N LEU A 377 -11.55 6.16 27.79
CA LEU A 377 -10.63 5.02 27.70
C LEU A 377 -9.35 5.29 28.48
N LEU A 378 -8.88 4.32 29.25
CA LEU A 378 -7.75 4.48 30.16
C LEU A 378 -6.47 4.90 29.43
N ILE A 379 -6.21 4.35 28.25
CA ILE A 379 -5.01 4.68 27.47
C ILE A 379 -5.03 6.13 26.99
N GLU A 380 -6.19 6.63 26.56
CA GLU A 380 -6.36 8.03 26.17
C GLU A 380 -6.13 8.96 27.35
N VAL A 381 -6.69 8.63 28.52
CA VAL A 381 -6.43 9.37 29.76
C VAL A 381 -4.94 9.39 30.12
N PHE A 382 -4.23 8.26 29.99
CA PHE A 382 -2.79 8.23 30.28
C PHE A 382 -1.98 9.07 29.29
N MET A 383 -2.36 9.10 28.01
CA MET A 383 -1.73 9.96 27.00
C MET A 383 -2.00 11.44 27.28
N GLU A 384 -3.21 11.81 27.70
CA GLU A 384 -3.55 13.18 28.13
C GLU A 384 -2.74 13.63 29.34
N LEU A 385 -2.45 12.70 30.27
CA LEU A 385 -1.56 12.93 31.41
C LEU A 385 -0.07 13.00 31.03
N GLN A 386 0.26 12.79 29.75
CA GLN A 386 1.62 12.84 29.21
C GLN A 386 2.61 11.91 29.94
N VAL A 387 2.14 10.72 30.32
CA VAL A 387 3.04 9.69 30.87
C VAL A 387 4.07 9.29 29.81
N ASP A 388 5.28 8.92 30.25
CA ASP A 388 6.30 8.45 29.30
C ASP A 388 5.93 7.07 28.70
N GLN A 389 6.62 6.71 27.61
CA GLN A 389 6.33 5.49 26.84
C GLN A 389 6.53 4.19 27.63
N ASP A 390 7.51 4.16 28.55
CA ASP A 390 7.75 2.97 29.38
C ASP A 390 6.63 2.83 30.42
N ALA A 391 6.27 3.92 31.10
CA ALA A 391 5.13 3.97 32.01
C ALA A 391 3.81 3.60 31.31
N LEU A 392 3.56 4.14 30.11
CA LEU A 392 2.37 3.83 29.32
C LEU A 392 2.26 2.34 29.02
N LYS A 393 3.39 1.71 28.66
CA LYS A 393 3.46 0.27 28.41
C LYS A 393 3.15 -0.55 29.67
N TRP A 394 3.68 -0.17 30.82
CA TRP A 394 3.37 -0.84 32.10
C TRP A 394 1.92 -0.67 32.51
N LEU A 395 1.37 0.55 32.39
CA LEU A 395 -0.03 0.84 32.67
C LEU A 395 -0.97 0.04 31.75
N ASN A 396 -0.63 -0.07 30.47
CA ASN A 396 -1.38 -0.90 29.54
C ASN A 396 -1.30 -2.39 29.89
N TRP A 397 -0.15 -2.87 30.37
CA TRP A 397 -0.04 -4.25 30.85
C TRP A 397 -0.91 -4.47 32.09
N CYS A 398 -0.90 -3.56 33.08
CA CYS A 398 -1.82 -3.61 34.21
C CYS A 398 -3.28 -3.63 33.75
N ARG A 399 -3.65 -2.78 32.78
CA ARG A 399 -4.99 -2.73 32.17
C ARG A 399 -5.40 -4.08 31.56
N MET A 400 -4.54 -4.67 30.74
CA MET A 400 -4.76 -5.99 30.12
C MET A 400 -4.84 -7.11 31.16
N PHE A 401 -4.03 -7.03 32.22
CA PHE A 401 -4.10 -7.96 33.34
C PHE A 401 -5.40 -7.84 34.11
N LEU A 402 -5.83 -6.64 34.44
CA LEU A 402 -7.07 -6.39 35.19
C LEU A 402 -8.33 -6.62 34.34
N GLN A 403 -8.20 -6.70 33.01
CA GLN A 403 -9.30 -6.80 32.06
C GLN A 403 -10.24 -5.59 32.15
N VAL A 404 -9.66 -4.40 32.14
CA VAL A 404 -10.39 -3.11 32.21
C VAL A 404 -10.08 -2.27 30.96
N CYS A 405 -10.98 -1.40 30.52
CA CYS A 405 -10.75 -0.55 29.35
C CYS A 405 -11.06 0.93 29.63
N THR A 406 -12.06 1.18 30.47
CA THR A 406 -12.61 2.51 30.74
C THR A 406 -12.29 2.98 32.15
N VAL A 407 -12.46 4.28 32.42
CA VAL A 407 -12.34 4.82 33.77
C VAL A 407 -13.42 4.24 34.68
N SER A 408 -14.64 4.08 34.17
CA SER A 408 -15.75 3.48 34.93
C SER A 408 -15.48 2.04 35.42
N ASP A 409 -14.59 1.30 34.74
CA ASP A 409 -14.17 -0.04 35.17
C ASP A 409 -13.40 -0.04 36.50
N ILE A 410 -12.64 1.03 36.78
CA ILE A 410 -11.71 1.07 37.91
C ILE A 410 -12.21 1.91 39.09
N VAL A 411 -13.25 2.72 38.90
CA VAL A 411 -13.79 3.61 39.94
C VAL A 411 -14.98 3.01 40.70
N THR A 412 -15.28 3.57 41.86
CA THR A 412 -16.49 3.31 42.63
C THR A 412 -17.73 3.75 41.85
N ALA A 413 -18.90 3.19 42.18
CA ALA A 413 -20.15 3.48 41.46
C ALA A 413 -20.57 4.97 41.49
N ASP A 414 -20.06 5.74 42.45
CA ASP A 414 -20.26 7.20 42.53
C ASP A 414 -19.21 8.01 41.73
N GLY A 415 -18.25 7.34 41.09
CA GLY A 415 -17.17 7.93 40.30
C GLY A 415 -16.13 8.71 41.09
N ARG A 416 -16.12 8.64 42.43
CA ARG A 416 -15.29 9.53 43.27
C ARG A 416 -13.92 8.99 43.64
N SER A 417 -13.73 7.68 43.59
CA SER A 417 -12.49 7.02 44.00
C SER A 417 -12.18 5.80 43.16
N ILE A 418 -10.91 5.49 42.96
CA ILE A 418 -10.47 4.21 42.40
C ILE A 418 -10.73 3.12 43.44
N ARG A 419 -11.23 1.96 42.99
CA ARG A 419 -11.46 0.80 43.87
C ARG A 419 -10.14 0.30 44.44
N GLU A 420 -10.15 -0.09 45.71
CA GLU A 420 -8.98 -0.60 46.43
C GLU A 420 -8.35 -1.81 45.73
N SER A 421 -9.16 -2.76 45.26
CA SER A 421 -8.69 -3.92 44.48
C SER A 421 -7.96 -3.51 43.20
N MET A 422 -8.51 -2.55 42.44
CA MET A 422 -7.90 -2.06 41.20
C MET A 422 -6.60 -1.30 41.48
N TRP A 423 -6.57 -0.51 42.56
CA TRP A 423 -5.37 0.19 43.01
C TRP A 423 -4.22 -0.78 43.34
N HIS A 424 -4.54 -1.91 43.97
CA HIS A 424 -3.58 -2.96 44.32
C HIS A 424 -3.29 -3.97 43.21
N GLY A 425 -3.91 -3.82 42.02
CA GLY A 425 -3.68 -4.72 40.90
C GLY A 425 -4.36 -6.09 41.05
N GLU A 426 -5.46 -6.16 41.80
CA GLU A 426 -6.25 -7.37 42.02
C GLU A 426 -7.46 -7.42 41.08
N ARG A 427 -7.67 -8.55 40.39
CA ARG A 427 -8.83 -8.76 39.51
C ARG A 427 -10.13 -8.81 40.31
N ASP A 428 -11.11 -8.02 39.89
CA ASP A 428 -12.47 -8.08 40.41
C ASP A 428 -13.32 -9.05 39.58
N TYR A 429 -13.48 -10.28 40.06
CA TYR A 429 -14.29 -11.30 39.38
C TYR A 429 -15.80 -11.03 39.41
N THR A 430 -16.26 -10.04 40.17
CA THR A 430 -17.68 -9.65 40.21
C THR A 430 -18.04 -8.75 39.03
N HIS A 431 -17.05 -8.17 38.36
CA HIS A 431 -17.21 -7.28 37.22
C HIS A 431 -16.39 -7.81 36.05
N ARG A 432 -17.03 -8.56 35.15
CA ARG A 432 -16.35 -9.07 33.96
C ARG A 432 -16.32 -7.99 32.88
N SER A 433 -15.16 -7.85 32.23
CA SER A 433 -15.06 -7.13 30.97
C SER A 433 -16.05 -7.69 29.96
N SER A 434 -16.63 -6.81 29.14
CA SER A 434 -17.38 -7.22 27.95
C SER A 434 -16.47 -7.81 26.86
N TYR A 435 -15.16 -7.59 26.98
CA TYR A 435 -14.13 -8.06 26.04
C TYR A 435 -13.33 -9.21 26.64
N GLN A 436 -12.84 -10.12 25.79
CA GLN A 436 -11.98 -11.23 26.21
C GLN A 436 -10.52 -10.94 25.82
N PRO A 437 -9.71 -10.32 26.70
CA PRO A 437 -8.30 -10.09 26.39
C PRO A 437 -7.51 -11.40 26.46
N MET A 438 -6.41 -11.47 25.72
CA MET A 438 -5.40 -12.52 25.91
C MET A 438 -5.04 -12.67 27.39
N ALA A 439 -4.83 -13.92 27.82
CA ALA A 439 -4.31 -14.20 29.15
C ALA A 439 -3.03 -13.39 29.36
N SER A 440 -2.89 -12.78 30.53
CA SER A 440 -1.71 -12.02 30.93
C SER A 440 -1.41 -12.37 32.38
N ASN A 441 -0.12 -12.45 32.70
CA ASN A 441 0.34 -12.71 34.06
C ASN A 441 0.40 -11.41 34.86
N CYS A 442 0.25 -11.53 36.18
CA CYS A 442 0.45 -10.41 37.10
C CYS A 442 1.87 -9.83 36.90
N PRO A 443 2.03 -8.50 36.75
CA PRO A 443 3.34 -7.86 36.71
C PRO A 443 4.22 -8.29 37.89
N THR A 444 5.39 -8.89 37.63
CA THR A 444 6.24 -9.50 38.67
C THR A 444 7.27 -8.53 39.28
N GLN A 445 7.04 -7.23 39.19
CA GLN A 445 7.64 -6.25 40.08
C GLN A 445 6.49 -5.57 40.86
N PRO A 446 6.54 -5.51 42.19
CA PRO A 446 5.57 -4.77 42.98
C PRO A 446 5.89 -3.29 42.87
N GLU A 447 5.63 -2.73 41.70
CA GLU A 447 5.18 -1.37 41.62
C GLU A 447 3.71 -1.50 41.25
N SER A 448 2.87 -1.58 42.29
CA SER A 448 1.48 -1.15 42.27
C SER A 448 1.35 0.16 41.47
N LEU A 449 0.13 0.65 41.21
CA LEU A 449 -0.07 2.03 40.75
C LEU A 449 0.72 3.09 41.59
N GLU A 450 1.24 2.71 42.77
CA GLU A 450 2.16 3.48 43.61
C GLU A 450 3.57 3.73 43.02
N GLY A 451 4.16 2.82 42.23
CA GLY A 451 5.55 2.98 41.76
C GLY A 451 5.70 3.90 40.55
N VAL A 452 4.72 3.88 39.64
CA VAL A 452 4.63 4.82 38.51
C VAL A 452 4.25 6.23 38.99
N ALA A 453 3.63 6.36 40.18
CA ALA A 453 3.24 7.62 40.80
C ALA A 453 4.36 8.30 41.62
N GLY A 454 5.63 8.11 41.25
CA GLY A 454 6.83 8.72 41.86
C GLY A 454 6.93 10.26 41.78
N ALA A 455 5.81 10.98 41.79
CA ALA A 455 5.76 12.40 42.13
C ALA A 455 5.86 12.55 43.66
N PRO A 456 6.63 13.53 44.18
CA PRO A 456 6.93 13.62 45.61
C PRO A 456 5.66 13.71 46.45
N TYR A 457 5.48 12.72 47.31
CA TYR A 457 4.60 12.71 48.47
C TYR A 457 4.95 13.88 49.41
N SER A 458 4.42 15.05 49.13
CA SER A 458 4.17 16.08 50.15
C SER A 458 3.03 16.96 49.66
N SER A 459 1.95 16.99 50.44
CA SER A 459 0.60 17.44 50.07
C SER A 459 -0.20 16.41 49.28
N THR A 460 -1.26 15.91 49.91
CA THR A 460 -2.38 15.20 49.29
C THR A 460 -2.64 15.71 47.87
N PRO A 461 -2.37 14.93 46.82
CA PRO A 461 -2.98 15.21 45.54
C PRO A 461 -4.44 14.81 45.72
N ARG A 462 -5.27 15.80 46.09
CA ARG A 462 -6.54 15.91 45.39
C ARG A 462 -6.15 15.84 43.92
N LEU A 463 -6.28 14.67 43.28
CA LEU A 463 -6.32 14.59 41.83
C LEU A 463 -7.27 15.71 41.42
N LEU A 464 -6.72 16.75 40.82
CA LEU A 464 -7.45 17.93 40.37
C LEU A 464 -8.31 17.52 39.16
N TRP A 465 -9.29 16.64 39.40
CA TRP A 465 -10.50 16.48 38.59
C TRP A 465 -11.42 17.71 38.75
N THR A 466 -10.84 18.91 38.76
CA THR A 466 -11.56 20.18 38.88
C THR A 466 -11.32 21.10 37.68
N THR A 467 -10.71 20.60 36.60
CA THR A 467 -10.59 21.38 35.34
C THR A 467 -10.94 20.64 34.05
N ALA A 468 -11.07 19.30 34.05
CA ALA A 468 -12.11 18.70 33.21
C ALA A 468 -13.45 19.25 33.70
N PRO A 469 -14.45 19.54 32.83
CA PRO A 469 -15.76 19.93 33.32
C PRO A 469 -16.12 18.87 34.34
N THR A 470 -16.30 19.28 35.60
CA THR A 470 -16.94 18.44 36.61
C THR A 470 -17.98 17.64 35.86
N VAL A 471 -17.89 16.31 35.85
CA VAL A 471 -19.03 15.47 35.47
C VAL A 471 -20.15 16.06 36.29
N SER A 472 -20.96 16.88 35.63
CA SER A 472 -21.88 17.74 36.34
C SER A 472 -22.86 16.73 36.86
N SER A 473 -22.79 16.46 38.16
CA SER A 473 -23.74 15.62 38.89
C SER A 473 -25.14 16.26 38.92
N THR A 474 -25.42 17.17 37.99
CA THR A 474 -26.71 17.77 37.67
C THR A 474 -27.25 17.33 36.31
N GLY A 475 -26.53 16.51 35.54
CA GLY A 475 -27.11 15.74 34.44
C GLY A 475 -27.87 14.54 35.04
N PRO A 476 -29.13 14.28 34.66
CA PRO A 476 -29.85 13.11 35.16
C PRO A 476 -29.03 11.87 34.80
N MET A 477 -28.75 11.01 35.79
CA MET A 477 -28.21 9.67 35.56
C MET A 477 -28.99 9.06 34.41
N GLY A 478 -28.27 8.57 33.40
CA GLY A 478 -28.83 8.05 32.16
C GLY A 478 -30.08 7.21 32.39
N HIS A 479 -31.08 7.46 31.55
CA HIS A 479 -32.31 6.69 31.43
C HIS A 479 -32.00 5.22 31.07
N GLY A 480 -31.53 4.42 32.03
CA GLY A 480 -31.19 3.01 31.82
C GLY A 480 -31.49 2.14 33.03
N TRP A 481 -31.48 2.69 34.24
CA TRP A 481 -31.87 1.95 35.44
C TRP A 481 -33.39 1.80 35.52
N GLN A 482 -33.89 0.56 35.41
CA GLN A 482 -35.30 0.26 35.63
C GLN A 482 -35.50 -0.18 37.08
N HIS A 483 -36.13 0.67 37.89
CA HIS A 483 -36.43 0.38 39.29
C HIS A 483 -37.77 -0.34 39.40
N TYR A 484 -37.83 -1.45 40.15
CA TYR A 484 -39.05 -2.23 40.35
C TYR A 484 -39.40 -2.37 41.84
N CYS A 485 -40.70 -2.39 42.14
CA CYS A 485 -41.23 -2.57 43.50
C CYS A 485 -42.31 -3.66 43.58
N HIS A 486 -42.34 -4.40 44.69
CA HIS A 486 -43.35 -5.44 44.97
C HIS A 486 -44.63 -4.80 45.51
N HIS A 487 -45.78 -5.16 44.95
CA HIS A 487 -47.08 -4.59 45.34
C HIS A 487 -47.54 -4.96 46.78
N ARG A 488 -46.93 -5.94 47.47
CA ARG A 488 -47.43 -6.44 48.78
C ARG A 488 -46.45 -6.41 49.97
N SER A 489 -45.23 -5.87 49.84
CA SER A 489 -44.40 -5.59 51.02
C SER A 489 -43.65 -4.27 50.85
N SER A 490 -43.94 -3.31 51.73
CA SER A 490 -43.53 -1.92 51.61
C SER A 490 -42.10 -1.63 52.10
N THR A 491 -41.16 -2.58 51.97
CA THR A 491 -39.79 -2.45 52.51
C THR A 491 -38.66 -3.01 51.63
N ARG A 492 -38.93 -3.49 50.41
CA ARG A 492 -37.88 -4.04 49.51
C ARG A 492 -38.01 -3.53 48.07
N SER A 493 -36.92 -3.05 47.50
CA SER A 493 -36.77 -2.71 46.08
C SER A 493 -35.76 -3.63 45.41
N LEU A 494 -36.02 -3.99 44.15
CA LEU A 494 -35.14 -4.82 43.32
C LEU A 494 -34.50 -3.92 42.24
N GLN A 495 -33.16 -3.89 42.19
CA GLN A 495 -32.44 -3.30 41.06
C GLN A 495 -32.17 -4.40 40.03
N TRP A 496 -32.47 -4.12 38.77
CA TRP A 496 -32.24 -5.03 37.66
C TRP A 496 -31.43 -4.33 36.58
N ASP A 497 -30.39 -5.02 36.12
CA ASP A 497 -29.58 -4.67 34.96
C ASP A 497 -29.65 -5.82 33.95
N ALA A 498 -29.74 -5.48 32.67
CA ALA A 498 -29.79 -6.43 31.56
C ALA A 498 -28.49 -7.25 31.39
N THR A 499 -27.42 -6.93 32.12
CA THR A 499 -26.14 -7.68 32.10
C THR A 499 -25.85 -8.60 33.30
N HIS A 500 -26.89 -9.16 33.94
CA HIS A 500 -26.83 -10.29 34.90
C HIS A 500 -26.39 -9.99 36.36
N SER A 501 -26.56 -8.77 36.86
CA SER A 501 -26.46 -8.52 38.31
C SER A 501 -27.78 -8.00 38.90
N ALA A 502 -28.20 -8.58 40.02
CA ALA A 502 -29.35 -8.10 40.80
C ALA A 502 -28.86 -7.75 42.21
N GLN A 503 -28.99 -6.48 42.61
CA GLN A 503 -28.76 -6.05 43.99
C GLN A 503 -30.08 -5.70 44.66
N LEU A 504 -30.27 -6.25 45.86
CA LEU A 504 -31.37 -5.94 46.76
C LEU A 504 -30.90 -4.89 47.76
N SER A 505 -31.36 -3.65 47.60
CA SER A 505 -31.13 -2.56 48.55
C SER A 505 -32.44 -2.21 49.24
N GLY A 506 -32.43 -2.19 50.58
CA GLY A 506 -33.58 -1.77 51.38
C GLY A 506 -33.67 -0.25 51.47
N CYS A 507 -34.83 0.32 51.12
CA CYS A 507 -35.10 1.76 51.27
C CYS A 507 -35.89 2.06 52.55
N LYS A 508 -35.47 3.07 53.33
CA LYS A 508 -36.21 3.60 54.49
C LYS A 508 -37.36 4.51 54.04
N ARG A 509 -38.49 4.50 54.78
CA ARG A 509 -39.41 5.64 54.83
C ARG A 509 -38.88 6.67 55.82
N PRO A 510 -39.08 7.98 55.60
CA PRO A 510 -38.67 9.00 56.55
C PRO A 510 -39.66 8.99 57.72
N HIS A 511 -39.36 8.28 58.80
CA HIS A 511 -39.65 8.71 60.17
C HIS A 511 -38.98 7.77 61.19
N ASN A 512 -38.32 8.41 62.16
CA ASN A 512 -37.67 7.90 63.39
C ASN A 512 -37.76 6.41 63.70
N GLU A 513 -36.61 5.73 63.70
CA GLU A 513 -36.00 5.04 64.86
C GLU A 513 -34.83 4.14 64.40
N SER A 514 -33.89 3.94 65.32
CA SER A 514 -32.62 3.21 65.21
C SER A 514 -32.77 1.70 64.98
N ALA A 515 -32.07 1.12 63.99
CA ALA A 515 -31.72 -0.31 63.92
C ALA A 515 -30.66 -0.65 62.85
N ASP A 516 -29.97 -1.76 63.12
CA ASP A 516 -28.76 -2.38 62.55
C ASP A 516 -28.55 -2.39 61.02
N HIS A 517 -27.26 -2.29 60.65
CA HIS A 517 -26.72 -2.59 59.33
C HIS A 517 -26.47 -4.10 59.18
N GLY A 518 -27.36 -4.81 58.49
CA GLY A 518 -27.14 -6.18 58.05
C GLY A 518 -27.15 -6.27 56.52
N THR A 519 -25.97 -6.35 55.91
CA THR A 519 -25.81 -6.68 54.48
C THR A 519 -25.90 -8.20 54.34
N TYR A 520 -26.89 -8.72 53.62
CA TYR A 520 -26.96 -10.15 53.29
C TYR A 520 -26.60 -10.33 51.82
N SER A 521 -25.48 -10.98 51.54
CA SER A 521 -25.17 -11.53 50.22
C SER A 521 -25.87 -12.89 50.09
N LEU A 522 -26.76 -13.03 49.10
CA LEU A 522 -27.26 -14.33 48.70
C LEU A 522 -26.30 -14.93 47.66
N PRO A 523 -25.97 -16.22 47.75
CA PRO A 523 -25.27 -16.92 46.68
C PRO A 523 -26.23 -17.14 45.50
N ALA A 524 -25.87 -16.63 44.32
CA ALA A 524 -26.56 -17.01 43.08
C ALA A 524 -26.28 -18.49 42.78
N PRO A 525 -27.19 -19.25 42.12
CA PRO A 525 -27.40 -19.02 40.68
C PRO A 525 -28.84 -19.28 40.16
N PHE A 526 -29.07 -18.90 38.90
CA PHE A 526 -30.24 -19.15 38.04
C PHE A 526 -31.50 -18.31 38.28
N TRP A 527 -31.70 -17.31 37.41
CA TRP A 527 -33.03 -16.80 37.06
C TRP A 527 -33.23 -16.95 35.55
N THR A 528 -33.96 -17.98 35.15
CA THR A 528 -34.48 -18.19 33.78
C THR A 528 -36.01 -18.04 33.72
N GLN A 529 -36.62 -17.32 34.68
CA GLN A 529 -38.06 -17.06 34.70
C GLN A 529 -38.37 -15.59 34.39
N PRO A 530 -39.49 -15.29 33.69
CA PRO A 530 -39.99 -13.93 33.53
C PRO A 530 -40.27 -13.28 34.90
N LEU A 531 -40.18 -11.96 34.96
CA LEU A 531 -40.54 -11.17 36.14
C LEU A 531 -41.91 -11.61 36.70
N PRO A 532 -42.07 -11.83 38.02
CA PRO A 532 -43.36 -12.17 38.61
C PRO A 532 -44.44 -11.12 38.28
N GLU A 533 -45.68 -11.56 38.01
CA GLU A 533 -46.79 -10.69 37.59
C GLU A 533 -47.14 -9.56 38.60
N ASP A 534 -46.61 -9.63 39.82
CA ASP A 534 -46.86 -8.69 40.91
C ASP A 534 -45.74 -7.65 41.13
N VAL A 535 -44.79 -7.56 40.19
CA VAL A 535 -43.69 -6.59 40.18
C VAL A 535 -44.01 -5.45 39.19
N ARG A 536 -44.00 -4.19 39.65
CA ARG A 536 -44.26 -3.01 38.82
C ARG A 536 -43.13 -1.98 38.89
N ARG A 537 -42.93 -1.24 37.79
CA ARG A 537 -41.94 -0.16 37.69
C ARG A 537 -42.23 0.93 38.73
N ALA A 538 -41.20 1.36 39.46
CA ALA A 538 -41.29 2.37 40.50
C ALA A 538 -40.80 3.73 39.98
N THR A 539 -41.48 4.80 40.40
CA THR A 539 -41.00 6.18 40.23
C THR A 539 -40.15 6.55 41.44
N VAL A 540 -38.95 7.05 41.18
CA VAL A 540 -37.99 7.44 42.23
C VAL A 540 -37.65 8.91 42.08
N HIS A 541 -37.53 9.60 43.21
CA HIS A 541 -37.06 10.98 43.28
C HIS A 541 -35.71 11.00 44.01
N ILE A 542 -34.71 11.52 43.32
CA ILE A 542 -33.36 11.68 43.86
C ILE A 542 -33.26 13.09 44.41
N THR A 543 -32.89 13.23 45.69
CA THR A 543 -32.69 14.55 46.29
C THR A 543 -31.22 14.93 46.13
N PRO A 544 -30.87 15.92 45.28
CA PRO A 544 -29.49 16.15 44.86
C PRO A 544 -28.54 16.55 45.99
N SER A 545 -29.05 17.18 47.05
CA SER A 545 -28.25 17.71 48.16
C SER A 545 -27.82 16.66 49.20
N LEU A 546 -28.43 15.47 49.20
CA LEU A 546 -28.25 14.47 50.27
C LEU A 546 -27.95 13.04 49.76
N GLY A 547 -27.86 12.82 48.44
CA GLY A 547 -27.57 11.49 47.88
C GLY A 547 -28.58 10.40 48.25
N THR A 548 -29.78 10.77 48.70
CA THR A 548 -30.80 9.83 49.19
C THR A 548 -31.88 9.63 48.12
N LEU A 549 -32.20 8.36 47.88
CA LEU A 549 -33.13 7.88 46.86
C LEU A 549 -34.48 7.58 47.53
N ALA A 550 -35.53 8.30 47.15
CA ALA A 550 -36.87 8.16 47.73
C ALA A 550 -37.86 7.62 46.70
N LEU A 551 -38.59 6.55 47.06
CA LEU A 551 -39.69 6.01 46.25
C LEU A 551 -40.89 6.96 46.29
N THR A 552 -41.28 7.54 45.15
CA THR A 552 -42.37 8.52 45.07
C THR A 552 -43.68 7.97 44.51
N GLY A 553 -43.69 6.77 43.92
CA GLY A 553 -44.92 6.11 43.50
C GLY A 553 -44.72 4.83 42.69
N ILE A 554 -45.82 4.10 42.46
CA ILE A 554 -45.89 3.02 41.46
C ILE A 554 -46.14 3.71 40.12
N GLY A 555 -45.25 3.50 39.15
CA GLY A 555 -45.31 4.19 37.86
C GLY A 555 -46.57 3.82 37.09
N THR A 556 -47.45 4.79 36.88
CA THR A 556 -48.39 4.78 35.76
C THR A 556 -47.63 5.16 34.51
N GLU A 557 -47.76 4.36 33.43
CA GLU A 557 -47.27 4.72 32.11
C GLU A 557 -47.76 6.13 31.76
N SER A 558 -46.86 7.11 31.86
CA SER A 558 -47.10 8.39 31.21
C SER A 558 -46.89 8.12 29.73
N LEU A 559 -47.99 7.99 29.00
CA LEU A 559 -48.01 8.17 27.55
C LEU A 559 -47.14 9.39 27.23
N LEU A 560 -46.13 9.15 26.41
CA LEU A 560 -45.21 10.17 25.90
C LEU A 560 -46.00 11.43 25.49
N PRO A 561 -45.47 12.65 25.70
CA PRO A 561 -46.08 13.84 25.13
C PRO A 561 -46.17 13.65 23.62
N HIS A 562 -47.39 13.64 23.08
CA HIS A 562 -47.64 13.79 21.66
C HIS A 562 -47.13 15.17 21.23
N HIS A 563 -45.85 15.27 20.85
CA HIS A 563 -45.40 16.34 19.98
C HIS A 563 -45.97 16.08 18.57
N ASN A 564 -47.15 16.65 18.32
CA ASN A 564 -47.88 16.64 17.05
C ASN A 564 -47.24 17.54 15.98
N SER A 565 -45.94 17.43 15.80
CA SER A 565 -45.25 18.02 14.67
C SER A 565 -44.09 17.10 14.32
N GLN A 566 -44.38 16.05 13.54
CA GLN A 566 -43.32 15.33 12.85
C GLN A 566 -42.50 16.38 12.07
N PRO A 567 -41.18 16.47 12.28
CA PRO A 567 -40.36 17.32 11.44
C PRO A 567 -40.60 16.92 9.99
N SER A 568 -40.62 17.90 9.08
CA SER A 568 -40.71 17.58 7.67
C SER A 568 -39.58 16.61 7.32
N LEU A 569 -39.84 15.57 6.53
CA LEU A 569 -38.83 14.59 6.11
C LEU A 569 -37.53 15.25 5.62
N LEU A 570 -37.65 16.41 4.96
CA LEU A 570 -36.53 17.25 4.53
C LEU A 570 -35.74 17.86 5.71
N ALA A 571 -36.42 18.35 6.75
CA ALA A 571 -35.76 18.86 7.95
C ALA A 571 -35.04 17.75 8.73
N ALA A 572 -35.59 16.53 8.74
CA ALA A 572 -34.91 15.37 9.33
C ALA A 572 -33.66 14.97 8.54
N TRP A 573 -33.71 15.01 7.19
CA TRP A 573 -32.54 14.82 6.35
C TRP A 573 -31.48 15.92 6.58
N MET A 574 -31.89 17.20 6.57
CA MET A 574 -30.96 18.31 6.79
C MET A 574 -30.28 18.25 8.16
N ALA A 575 -31.00 17.84 9.21
CA ALA A 575 -30.42 17.62 10.53
C ALA A 575 -29.40 16.47 10.51
N ALA A 576 -29.73 15.34 9.88
CA ALA A 576 -28.82 14.21 9.74
C ALA A 576 -27.57 14.57 8.92
N SER A 577 -27.71 15.31 7.82
CA SER A 577 -26.60 15.76 6.97
C SER A 577 -25.71 16.80 7.65
N ALA A 578 -26.23 17.61 8.58
CA ALA A 578 -25.46 18.64 9.29
C ALA A 578 -24.45 18.05 10.30
N GLU A 579 -24.63 16.80 10.72
CA GLU A 579 -23.74 16.10 11.65
C GLU A 579 -22.62 15.32 10.94
N VAL A 580 -22.62 15.29 9.60
CA VAL A 580 -21.67 14.52 8.78
C VAL A 580 -20.42 15.34 8.47
N THR A 581 -19.24 14.76 8.72
CA THR A 581 -17.95 15.32 8.31
C THR A 581 -17.31 14.44 7.23
N GLU A 582 -16.32 14.97 6.50
CA GLU A 582 -15.68 14.26 5.38
C GLU A 582 -15.02 12.92 5.75
N TYR A 583 -14.68 12.73 7.04
CA TYR A 583 -14.08 11.50 7.57
C TYR A 583 -15.11 10.50 8.12
N VAL A 584 -16.30 10.98 8.48
CA VAL A 584 -17.38 10.18 9.08
C VAL A 584 -18.24 9.55 7.99
N GLY A 585 -18.55 10.31 6.94
CA GLY A 585 -19.45 9.84 5.88
C GLY A 585 -19.70 10.89 4.82
N TRP A 586 -20.51 10.55 3.83
CA TRP A 586 -20.94 11.47 2.79
C TRP A 586 -22.45 11.40 2.64
N THR A 587 -23.11 12.53 2.40
CA THR A 587 -24.53 12.58 2.05
C THR A 587 -24.74 13.43 0.80
N PRO A 588 -25.70 13.08 -0.07
CA PRO A 588 -26.10 13.93 -1.19
C PRO A 588 -26.43 15.37 -0.78
N GLU A 589 -26.02 16.34 -1.60
CA GLU A 589 -26.09 17.77 -1.29
C GLU A 589 -27.50 18.34 -1.46
N GLU A 590 -28.24 17.92 -2.49
CA GLU A 590 -29.60 18.41 -2.77
C GLU A 590 -30.61 17.26 -2.75
N ILE A 591 -31.65 17.39 -1.91
CA ILE A 591 -32.84 16.54 -1.93
C ILE A 591 -34.08 17.39 -2.02
N GLU A 592 -34.90 17.13 -3.05
CA GLU A 592 -36.22 17.73 -3.23
C GLU A 592 -37.30 16.65 -3.20
N ILE A 593 -38.41 16.95 -2.54
CA ILE A 593 -39.58 16.06 -2.51
C ILE A 593 -40.72 16.79 -3.22
N ASP A 594 -41.07 16.31 -4.41
CA ASP A 594 -42.15 16.84 -5.24
C ASP A 594 -43.36 15.91 -5.14
N GLY A 595 -44.44 16.38 -4.48
CA GLY A 595 -45.69 15.64 -4.31
C GLY A 595 -45.96 15.10 -2.89
N ASP A 596 -46.91 14.17 -2.79
CA ASP A 596 -47.40 13.63 -1.51
C ASP A 596 -46.49 12.52 -0.96
N LYS A 597 -45.89 12.78 0.21
CA LYS A 597 -44.99 11.86 0.93
C LYS A 597 -45.66 10.54 1.29
N SER A 598 -46.96 10.55 1.59
CA SER A 598 -47.69 9.33 1.96
C SER A 598 -47.79 8.35 0.80
N ARG A 599 -47.93 8.84 -0.43
CA ARG A 599 -47.98 7.98 -1.64
C ARG A 599 -46.63 7.36 -1.99
N LEU A 600 -45.53 8.05 -1.72
CA LEU A 600 -44.18 7.49 -1.85
C LEU A 600 -43.92 6.39 -0.82
N ALA A 601 -44.37 6.59 0.43
CA ALA A 601 -44.31 5.57 1.46
C ALA A 601 -45.16 4.34 1.10
N GLU A 602 -46.38 4.53 0.61
CA GLU A 602 -47.23 3.43 0.09
C GLU A 602 -46.55 2.69 -1.07
N ALA A 603 -45.92 3.41 -2.00
CA ALA A 603 -45.20 2.79 -3.11
C ALA A 603 -43.99 1.96 -2.64
N LEU A 604 -43.29 2.38 -1.58
CA LEU A 604 -42.23 1.57 -0.96
C LEU A 604 -42.81 0.32 -0.29
N LEU A 605 -43.90 0.47 0.48
CA LEU A 605 -44.56 -0.63 1.20
C LEU A 605 -45.17 -1.69 0.26
N GLU A 606 -45.55 -1.30 -0.96
CA GLU A 606 -46.17 -2.19 -1.96
C GLU A 606 -45.20 -2.71 -3.03
N ASP A 607 -43.88 -2.61 -2.82
CA ASP A 607 -42.84 -3.02 -3.78
C ASP A 607 -42.99 -2.34 -5.17
N ARG A 608 -43.47 -1.10 -5.18
CA ARG A 608 -43.70 -0.29 -6.40
C ARG A 608 -42.69 0.85 -6.58
N LEU A 609 -41.79 1.08 -5.65
CA LEU A 609 -40.78 2.14 -5.76
C LEU A 609 -39.67 1.79 -6.75
N CYS A 610 -39.30 2.75 -7.60
CA CYS A 610 -38.20 2.67 -8.55
C CYS A 610 -37.22 3.81 -8.29
N VAL A 611 -35.92 3.49 -8.28
CA VAL A 611 -34.80 4.44 -8.25
C VAL A 611 -34.21 4.49 -9.65
N ILE A 612 -34.10 5.68 -10.22
CA ILE A 612 -33.49 5.90 -11.53
C ILE A 612 -32.34 6.90 -11.36
N SER A 613 -31.13 6.52 -11.74
CA SER A 613 -29.92 7.34 -11.66
C SER A 613 -29.40 7.67 -13.05
N ASP A 614 -28.77 8.84 -13.18
CA ASP A 614 -28.05 9.30 -14.37
C ASP A 614 -26.87 10.19 -13.96
N GLY A 615 -25.74 10.04 -14.64
CA GLY A 615 -24.46 10.66 -14.37
C GLY A 615 -23.93 11.46 -15.56
N SER A 616 -23.72 12.76 -15.36
CA SER A 616 -23.11 13.65 -16.35
C SER A 616 -21.66 13.98 -16.00
N TYR A 617 -20.80 14.15 -17.02
CA TYR A 617 -19.42 14.60 -16.85
C TYR A 617 -19.03 15.61 -17.93
N LYS A 618 -18.61 16.81 -17.51
CA LYS A 618 -18.24 17.91 -18.40
C LYS A 618 -17.21 18.82 -17.74
N LEU A 619 -16.22 19.29 -18.52
CA LEU A 619 -15.16 20.22 -18.06
C LEU A 619 -14.41 19.78 -16.78
N GLY A 620 -14.25 18.48 -16.55
CA GLY A 620 -13.57 17.97 -15.35
C GLY A 620 -14.48 17.84 -14.12
N LEU A 621 -15.76 18.21 -14.23
CA LEU A 621 -16.77 18.09 -13.18
C LEU A 621 -17.74 16.96 -13.51
N GLY A 622 -17.89 16.02 -12.57
CA GLY A 622 -18.94 14.99 -12.61
C GLY A 622 -20.12 15.35 -11.71
N THR A 623 -21.33 15.03 -12.14
CA THR A 623 -22.57 15.25 -11.37
C THR A 623 -23.53 14.09 -11.60
N ALA A 624 -24.36 13.79 -10.61
CA ALA A 624 -25.41 12.78 -10.75
C ALA A 624 -26.77 13.33 -10.32
N ALA A 625 -27.82 12.83 -10.97
CA ALA A 625 -29.20 13.04 -10.57
C ALA A 625 -29.89 11.68 -10.38
N VAL A 626 -30.68 11.57 -9.31
CA VAL A 626 -31.41 10.37 -8.95
C VAL A 626 -32.87 10.71 -8.70
N GLN A 627 -33.77 9.89 -9.22
CA GLN A 627 -35.20 10.03 -9.02
C GLN A 627 -35.78 8.77 -8.37
N LEU A 628 -36.49 8.93 -7.26
CA LEU A 628 -37.28 7.87 -6.64
C LEU A 628 -38.76 8.13 -6.94
N LEU A 629 -39.43 7.20 -7.62
CA LEU A 629 -40.84 7.35 -8.01
C LEU A 629 -41.65 6.03 -8.00
N PRO A 630 -42.99 6.09 -7.91
CA PRO A 630 -43.84 4.91 -8.05
C PRO A 630 -43.89 4.41 -9.50
N ARG A 631 -43.77 3.10 -9.71
CA ARG A 631 -43.79 2.45 -11.05
C ARG A 631 -45.11 2.64 -11.83
N LYS A 632 -46.23 2.93 -11.14
CA LYS A 632 -47.55 3.13 -11.76
C LYS A 632 -48.33 4.23 -11.04
N GLY A 633 -48.83 5.19 -11.81
CA GLY A 633 -49.97 6.04 -11.43
C GLY A 633 -49.69 7.21 -10.47
N GLY A 634 -48.43 7.59 -10.27
CA GLY A 634 -48.05 8.73 -9.42
C GLY A 634 -47.17 9.74 -10.17
N LYS A 635 -47.32 11.03 -9.85
CA LYS A 635 -46.38 12.11 -10.27
C LYS A 635 -45.38 12.46 -9.16
N GLU A 636 -45.59 11.88 -7.98
CA GLU A 636 -44.81 12.11 -6.78
C GLU A 636 -43.41 11.52 -6.95
N ARG A 637 -42.37 12.28 -6.57
CA ARG A 637 -40.98 11.90 -6.74
C ARG A 637 -40.10 12.53 -5.67
N ILE A 638 -39.02 11.82 -5.33
CA ILE A 638 -37.86 12.41 -4.64
C ILE A 638 -36.78 12.58 -5.68
N ILE A 639 -36.26 13.80 -5.79
CA ILE A 639 -35.14 14.14 -6.66
C ILE A 639 -33.94 14.36 -5.78
N VAL A 640 -32.83 13.72 -6.12
CA VAL A 640 -31.55 13.84 -5.43
C VAL A 640 -30.52 14.29 -6.46
N CYS A 641 -29.82 15.37 -6.18
CA CYS A 641 -28.72 15.82 -7.02
C CYS A 641 -27.44 15.85 -6.19
N CYS A 642 -26.35 15.36 -6.76
CA CYS A 642 -25.07 15.35 -6.09
C CYS A 642 -23.88 15.56 -7.01
N GLN A 643 -22.80 16.10 -6.44
CA GLN A 643 -21.54 16.21 -7.14
C GLN A 643 -20.80 14.87 -7.07
N THR A 644 -20.12 14.49 -8.15
CA THR A 644 -19.29 13.27 -8.14
C THR A 644 -18.04 13.53 -7.30
N LEU A 645 -17.89 12.83 -6.17
CA LEU A 645 -16.70 12.90 -5.33
C LEU A 645 -15.50 12.23 -6.00
N GLY A 646 -14.28 12.66 -5.72
CA GLY A 646 -13.06 11.97 -6.18
C GLY A 646 -12.03 12.91 -6.79
N LEU A 647 -10.80 12.41 -6.95
CA LEU A 647 -9.71 13.19 -7.54
C LEU A 647 -10.03 13.55 -9.00
N PRO A 648 -9.50 14.68 -9.52
CA PRO A 648 -9.74 15.11 -10.90
C PRO A 648 -9.47 14.02 -11.95
N ASP A 649 -8.44 13.20 -11.74
CA ASP A 649 -8.05 12.11 -12.65
C ASP A 649 -9.01 10.90 -12.60
N ASP A 650 -9.85 10.79 -11.56
CA ASP A 650 -10.83 9.71 -11.41
C ASP A 650 -12.22 10.08 -11.92
N GLN A 651 -12.48 11.38 -12.14
CA GLN A 651 -13.76 11.90 -12.61
C GLN A 651 -14.07 11.36 -14.02
N SER A 652 -15.27 10.80 -14.19
CA SER A 652 -15.75 10.26 -15.46
C SER A 652 -17.26 10.09 -15.42
N ALA A 653 -17.91 10.05 -16.58
CA ALA A 653 -19.35 9.74 -16.67
C ALA A 653 -19.68 8.42 -15.94
N TYR A 654 -18.83 7.40 -16.07
CA TYR A 654 -18.98 6.14 -15.35
C TYR A 654 -18.94 6.28 -13.82
N ARG A 655 -18.07 7.16 -13.28
CA ARG A 655 -18.04 7.45 -11.84
C ARG A 655 -19.28 8.22 -11.40
N SER A 656 -19.75 9.14 -12.24
CA SER A 656 -20.98 9.90 -12.01
C SER A 656 -22.23 9.00 -12.00
N GLU A 657 -22.27 7.94 -12.81
CA GLU A 657 -23.32 6.92 -12.70
C GLU A 657 -23.28 6.19 -11.35
N LEU A 658 -22.09 5.78 -10.91
CA LEU A 658 -21.92 5.02 -9.67
C LEU A 658 -22.30 5.84 -8.43
N ILE A 659 -21.91 7.12 -8.36
CA ILE A 659 -22.28 7.98 -7.22
C ILE A 659 -23.80 8.18 -7.15
N GLY A 660 -24.49 8.29 -8.28
CA GLY A 660 -25.95 8.37 -8.31
C GLY A 660 -26.61 7.06 -7.84
N LEU A 661 -26.07 5.89 -8.23
CA LEU A 661 -26.53 4.61 -7.68
C LEU A 661 -26.37 4.55 -6.16
N LEU A 662 -25.21 4.97 -5.64
CA LEU A 662 -24.94 5.02 -4.20
C LEU A 662 -25.91 5.98 -3.47
N ALA A 663 -26.07 7.21 -3.96
CA ALA A 663 -27.01 8.19 -3.43
C ALA A 663 -28.44 7.63 -3.37
N GLY A 664 -28.89 6.98 -4.45
CA GLY A 664 -30.18 6.33 -4.53
C GLY A 664 -30.36 5.25 -3.47
N THR A 665 -29.39 4.34 -3.31
CA THR A 665 -29.43 3.32 -2.26
C THR A 665 -29.46 3.91 -0.85
N MET A 666 -28.66 4.94 -0.59
CA MET A 666 -28.59 5.59 0.72
C MET A 666 -29.90 6.27 1.10
N VAL A 667 -30.53 6.98 0.16
CA VAL A 667 -31.83 7.62 0.41
C VAL A 667 -32.90 6.56 0.67
N VAL A 668 -32.88 5.43 -0.04
CA VAL A 668 -33.81 4.33 0.26
C VAL A 668 -33.56 3.73 1.65
N ASP A 669 -32.31 3.51 2.05
CA ASP A 669 -31.97 2.99 3.39
C ASP A 669 -32.45 3.95 4.48
N TRP A 670 -32.21 5.25 4.31
CA TRP A 670 -32.71 6.27 5.22
C TRP A 670 -34.25 6.30 5.28
N LEU A 671 -34.94 6.20 4.14
CA LEU A 671 -36.40 6.11 4.11
C LEU A 671 -36.91 4.86 4.85
N LEU A 672 -36.19 3.74 4.72
CA LEU A 672 -36.49 2.53 5.45
C LEU A 672 -36.35 2.74 6.94
N ASP A 673 -35.29 3.40 7.44
CA ASP A 673 -35.15 3.69 8.87
C ASP A 673 -36.27 4.60 9.41
N GLN A 674 -36.66 5.61 8.63
CA GLN A 674 -37.75 6.52 9.03
C GLN A 674 -39.12 5.81 9.05
N TRP A 675 -39.33 4.80 8.20
CA TRP A 675 -40.60 4.11 8.03
C TRP A 675 -40.61 2.65 8.56
N ALA A 676 -39.48 2.18 9.11
CA ALA A 676 -39.22 0.85 9.65
C ALA A 676 -40.25 0.34 10.66
N PRO A 677 -40.81 1.17 11.56
CA PRO A 677 -41.79 0.70 12.54
C PRO A 677 -43.10 0.15 11.93
N ARG A 678 -43.32 0.33 10.62
CA ARG A 678 -44.55 -0.07 9.91
C ARG A 678 -44.38 -1.31 9.01
N LEU A 679 -43.17 -1.84 8.87
CA LEU A 679 -42.86 -2.91 7.93
C LEU A 679 -42.99 -4.30 8.57
N ARG A 680 -43.78 -5.20 7.94
CA ARG A 680 -43.85 -6.63 8.32
C ARG A 680 -42.82 -7.50 7.60
N SER A 681 -42.31 -7.02 6.47
CA SER A 681 -41.30 -7.67 5.62
C SER A 681 -40.47 -6.61 4.89
N PRO A 682 -39.20 -6.89 4.54
CA PRO A 682 -38.35 -5.95 3.82
C PRO A 682 -38.91 -5.69 2.41
N PRO A 683 -39.11 -4.43 2.01
CA PRO A 683 -39.68 -4.08 0.71
C PRO A 683 -38.63 -4.21 -0.41
N ARG A 684 -39.09 -4.47 -1.63
CA ARG A 684 -38.26 -4.63 -2.83
C ARG A 684 -38.28 -3.34 -3.64
N VAL A 685 -37.08 -2.80 -3.87
CA VAL A 685 -36.89 -1.60 -4.69
C VAL A 685 -36.16 -1.98 -5.97
N ARG A 686 -36.61 -1.41 -7.09
CA ARG A 686 -35.92 -1.54 -8.39
C ARG A 686 -34.99 -0.38 -8.61
N ILE A 687 -33.76 -0.68 -9.04
CA ILE A 687 -32.75 0.32 -9.37
C ILE A 687 -32.48 0.26 -10.88
N ALA A 688 -32.41 1.42 -11.52
CA ALA A 688 -32.14 1.58 -12.94
C ALA A 688 -31.13 2.72 -13.19
N CYS A 689 -30.23 2.52 -14.15
CA CYS A 689 -29.44 3.55 -14.82
C CYS A 689 -29.17 3.11 -16.27
N ASP A 690 -28.67 4.01 -17.11
CA ASP A 690 -28.36 3.73 -18.52
C ASP A 690 -26.95 3.12 -18.70
N GLY A 691 -26.06 3.34 -17.72
CA GLY A 691 -24.72 2.78 -17.63
C GLY A 691 -24.72 1.26 -17.36
N PHE A 692 -24.90 0.45 -18.40
CA PHE A 692 -24.93 -1.03 -18.26
C PHE A 692 -23.68 -1.59 -17.53
N SER A 693 -22.50 -1.02 -17.77
CA SER A 693 -21.27 -1.41 -17.06
C SER A 693 -21.31 -1.08 -15.57
N ALA A 694 -21.98 0.00 -15.16
CA ALA A 694 -22.12 0.38 -13.75
C ALA A 694 -23.04 -0.61 -13.04
N LEU A 695 -24.18 -0.98 -13.66
CA LEU A 695 -25.05 -2.05 -13.15
C LEU A 695 -24.34 -3.40 -13.09
N LEU A 696 -23.62 -3.78 -14.15
CA LEU A 696 -22.91 -5.07 -14.19
C LEU A 696 -21.89 -5.15 -13.05
N ASN A 697 -21.09 -4.10 -12.83
CA ASN A 697 -20.07 -4.12 -11.79
C ASN A 697 -20.65 -4.03 -10.38
N THR A 698 -21.76 -3.33 -10.16
CA THR A 698 -22.40 -3.22 -8.84
C THR A 698 -23.16 -4.47 -8.43
N PHE A 699 -23.83 -5.16 -9.36
CA PHE A 699 -24.65 -6.34 -9.08
C PHE A 699 -23.97 -7.68 -9.41
N SER A 700 -22.71 -7.69 -9.84
CA SER A 700 -21.98 -8.93 -10.14
C SER A 700 -21.45 -9.63 -8.89
N ASP A 701 -21.55 -10.97 -8.88
CA ASP A 701 -20.92 -11.85 -7.88
C ASP A 701 -19.39 -11.92 -7.99
N ASN A 702 -18.78 -11.31 -9.00
CA ASN A 702 -17.32 -11.31 -9.18
C ASN A 702 -16.65 -10.49 -8.09
N ARG A 703 -15.46 -10.90 -7.63
CA ARG A 703 -14.70 -10.16 -6.62
C ARG A 703 -14.28 -8.76 -7.11
N VAL A 704 -14.34 -7.80 -6.20
CA VAL A 704 -13.86 -6.42 -6.40
C VAL A 704 -12.34 -6.39 -6.27
N THR A 705 -11.66 -5.72 -7.20
CA THR A 705 -10.19 -5.63 -7.20
C THR A 705 -9.73 -4.23 -6.76
N PRO A 706 -8.86 -4.07 -5.74
CA PRO A 706 -8.47 -2.75 -5.22
C PRO A 706 -7.87 -1.76 -6.23
N GLN A 707 -7.26 -2.25 -7.31
CA GLN A 707 -6.62 -1.42 -8.35
C GLN A 707 -7.60 -1.01 -9.45
N GLN A 708 -8.81 -1.58 -9.48
CA GLN A 708 -9.80 -1.25 -10.50
C GLN A 708 -10.27 0.20 -10.34
N ALA A 709 -10.67 0.83 -11.45
CA ALA A 709 -11.24 2.18 -11.39
C ALA A 709 -12.51 2.18 -10.54
N GLN A 710 -12.69 3.23 -9.72
CA GLN A 710 -13.87 3.42 -8.87
C GLN A 710 -14.08 2.30 -7.84
N PHE A 711 -13.00 1.79 -7.25
CA PHE A 711 -13.03 0.70 -6.25
C PHE A 711 -13.86 1.09 -5.02
N ASP A 712 -13.66 2.31 -4.51
CA ASP A 712 -14.38 2.89 -3.38
C ASP A 712 -15.91 2.83 -3.58
N LEU A 713 -16.43 3.33 -4.69
CA LEU A 713 -17.86 3.35 -4.99
C LEU A 713 -18.41 1.95 -5.23
N VAL A 714 -17.73 1.12 -6.02
CA VAL A 714 -18.22 -0.23 -6.35
C VAL A 714 -18.30 -1.09 -5.09
N SER A 715 -17.27 -1.05 -4.22
CA SER A 715 -17.29 -1.78 -2.95
C SER A 715 -18.38 -1.25 -2.00
N SER A 716 -18.52 0.07 -1.87
CA SER A 716 -19.54 0.70 -1.02
C SER A 716 -20.97 0.37 -1.43
N ILE A 717 -21.26 0.41 -2.74
CA ILE A 717 -22.59 0.07 -3.28
C ILE A 717 -22.89 -1.40 -3.01
N ARG A 718 -21.92 -2.29 -3.23
CA ARG A 718 -22.09 -3.73 -2.98
C ARG A 718 -22.34 -4.03 -1.51
N GLU A 719 -21.65 -3.35 -0.61
CA GLU A 719 -21.89 -3.47 0.83
C GLU A 719 -23.28 -2.96 1.21
N ALA A 720 -23.69 -1.79 0.68
CA ALA A 720 -25.05 -1.27 0.88
C ALA A 720 -26.13 -2.24 0.36
N LEU A 721 -25.89 -2.89 -0.78
CA LEU A 721 -26.77 -3.90 -1.35
C LEU A 721 -26.73 -5.22 -0.57
N ALA A 722 -25.59 -5.65 -0.02
CA ALA A 722 -25.53 -6.84 0.83
C ALA A 722 -26.37 -6.67 2.10
N ARG A 723 -26.43 -5.45 2.64
CA ARG A 723 -27.30 -5.07 3.76
C ARG A 723 -28.78 -4.94 3.36
N SER A 724 -29.13 -4.89 2.07
CA SER A 724 -30.50 -4.63 1.57
C SER A 724 -30.93 -5.51 0.37
N SER A 725 -31.93 -6.36 0.55
CA SER A 725 -32.37 -7.32 -0.50
C SER A 725 -33.05 -6.66 -1.73
N ARG A 726 -32.31 -6.34 -2.80
CA ARG A 726 -32.82 -5.53 -3.95
C ARG A 726 -32.51 -6.15 -5.35
N ASN A 727 -33.26 -5.74 -6.39
CA ASN A 727 -33.23 -6.32 -7.77
C ASN A 727 -33.09 -5.27 -8.90
N GLN A 728 -32.56 -5.69 -10.06
CA GLN A 728 -32.15 -4.86 -11.22
C GLN A 728 -33.26 -4.47 -12.23
N ALA A 729 -33.15 -3.29 -12.87
CA ALA A 729 -33.83 -2.86 -14.12
C ALA A 729 -33.03 -1.76 -14.89
N THR A 730 -33.47 -1.30 -16.07
CA THR A 730 -32.82 -0.26 -16.92
C THR A 730 -33.82 0.85 -17.34
N ASN A 731 -33.41 2.13 -17.48
CA ASN A 731 -34.25 3.25 -18.02
C ASN A 731 -33.46 4.54 -18.40
N VAL A 732 -34.11 5.55 -19.02
CA VAL A 732 -33.53 6.75 -19.71
C VAL A 732 -34.30 8.09 -19.43
N GLU A 733 -34.71 8.40 -18.19
CA GLU A 733 -35.56 9.60 -17.91
C GLU A 733 -34.89 10.75 -17.10
N VAL A 734 -33.61 10.66 -16.70
CA VAL A 734 -32.97 11.55 -15.70
C VAL A 734 -31.86 12.50 -16.21
N ASP A 735 -31.44 12.37 -17.48
CA ASP A 735 -30.32 13.09 -18.12
C ASP A 735 -30.40 14.63 -18.01
N ALA A 736 -31.60 15.17 -18.25
CA ALA A 736 -31.82 16.62 -18.27
C ALA A 736 -31.52 17.31 -16.93
N TRP A 737 -31.71 16.61 -15.79
CA TRP A 737 -31.44 17.16 -14.47
C TRP A 737 -29.97 17.07 -14.07
N ALA A 738 -29.28 15.98 -14.44
CA ALA A 738 -27.84 15.86 -14.21
C ALA A 738 -27.07 16.96 -14.97
N VAL A 739 -27.46 17.24 -16.22
CA VAL A 739 -26.89 18.33 -17.03
C VAL A 739 -27.23 19.71 -16.45
N ALA A 740 -28.47 19.91 -15.98
CA ALA A 740 -28.87 21.19 -15.37
C ALA A 740 -28.09 21.49 -14.08
N TYR A 741 -27.87 20.48 -13.22
CA TYR A 741 -27.07 20.63 -12.00
C TYR A 741 -25.59 20.91 -12.31
N CYS A 742 -25.03 20.27 -13.33
CA CYS A 742 -23.69 20.58 -13.83
C CYS A 742 -23.55 22.07 -14.20
N HIS A 743 -24.52 22.61 -14.96
CA HIS A 743 -24.54 24.03 -15.32
C HIS A 743 -24.72 24.98 -14.12
N GLN A 744 -25.47 24.57 -13.10
CA GLN A 744 -25.61 25.33 -11.86
C GLN A 744 -24.29 25.42 -11.09
N LEU A 745 -23.55 24.31 -10.95
CA LEU A 745 -22.23 24.27 -10.31
C LEU A 745 -21.18 25.06 -11.09
N GLU A 746 -21.20 24.98 -12.43
CA GLU A 746 -20.37 25.81 -13.30
C GLU A 746 -20.61 27.30 -13.06
N ALA A 747 -21.88 27.73 -13.00
CA ALA A 747 -22.25 29.13 -12.80
C ALA A 747 -21.88 29.63 -11.39
N SER A 748 -21.91 28.76 -10.38
CA SER A 748 -21.58 29.11 -8.99
C SER A 748 -20.07 29.16 -8.70
N HIS A 749 -19.21 28.77 -9.66
CA HIS A 749 -17.75 28.60 -9.48
C HIS A 749 -17.39 27.68 -8.29
N GLN A 750 -18.25 26.71 -7.96
CA GLN A 750 -17.95 25.75 -6.90
C GLN A 750 -16.88 24.75 -7.36
N LEU A 751 -15.87 24.53 -6.50
CA LEU A 751 -14.74 23.63 -6.73
C LEU A 751 -15.20 22.16 -6.71
N ILE A 752 -14.36 21.25 -7.22
CA ILE A 752 -14.56 19.80 -7.08
C ILE A 752 -14.69 19.47 -5.57
N ALA A 753 -15.79 18.82 -5.18
CA ALA A 753 -16.00 18.41 -3.79
C ALA A 753 -14.86 17.50 -3.30
N PRO A 754 -14.39 17.69 -2.05
CA PRO A 754 -13.41 16.80 -1.44
C PRO A 754 -13.94 15.36 -1.44
N ASN A 755 -13.05 14.38 -1.62
CA ASN A 755 -13.43 12.98 -1.64
C ASN A 755 -13.68 12.47 -0.22
N ALA A 756 -14.90 12.65 0.28
CA ALA A 756 -15.31 12.18 1.61
C ALA A 756 -15.45 10.65 1.66
N ARG A 757 -15.27 10.05 2.85
CA ARG A 757 -15.53 8.61 3.10
C ARG A 757 -17.02 8.30 2.95
N PHE A 758 -17.40 7.17 2.36
CA PHE A 758 -18.79 6.71 2.35
C PHE A 758 -19.08 5.84 3.59
N PHE A 759 -20.31 5.90 4.10
CA PHE A 759 -20.72 5.16 5.30
C PHE A 759 -20.59 3.63 5.18
N THR A 760 -20.66 3.10 3.95
CA THR A 760 -20.54 1.67 3.67
C THR A 760 -19.16 1.27 3.15
N GLU A 761 -18.16 2.14 3.27
CA GLU A 761 -16.77 1.77 2.97
C GLU A 761 -16.16 0.91 4.08
N LEU A 762 -16.03 -0.38 3.78
CA LEU A 762 -15.35 -1.34 4.65
C LEU A 762 -13.85 -1.06 4.82
N ALA A 763 -13.22 -0.43 3.82
CA ALA A 763 -11.83 -0.04 3.88
C ALA A 763 -11.54 1.18 2.99
N THR A 764 -10.97 2.22 3.58
CA THR A 764 -10.68 3.50 2.89
C THR A 764 -9.19 3.80 2.94
N LEU A 765 -8.59 4.07 1.77
CA LEU A 765 -7.18 4.41 1.62
C LEU A 765 -6.98 5.92 1.55
N TYR A 766 -6.06 6.44 2.35
CA TYR A 766 -5.60 7.83 2.32
C TYR A 766 -4.10 7.88 2.04
N ILE A 767 -3.68 8.88 1.27
CA ILE A 767 -2.27 9.24 1.08
C ILE A 767 -2.15 10.71 1.49
N GLY A 768 -1.40 10.98 2.57
CA GLY A 768 -1.57 12.18 3.37
C GLY A 768 -3.04 12.33 3.77
N ASP A 769 -3.57 13.55 3.68
CA ASP A 769 -4.96 13.85 3.99
C ASP A 769 -5.94 13.57 2.84
N VAL A 770 -5.49 12.90 1.77
CA VAL A 770 -6.27 12.76 0.53
C VAL A 770 -6.77 11.33 0.34
N LYS A 771 -8.09 11.16 0.42
CA LYS A 771 -8.76 9.87 0.13
C LYS A 771 -8.58 9.45 -1.32
N GLN A 772 -8.13 8.23 -1.53
CA GLN A 772 -7.95 7.61 -2.83
C GLN A 772 -9.22 6.84 -3.24
N SER A 773 -9.60 6.91 -4.52
CA SER A 773 -10.72 6.13 -5.07
C SER A 773 -10.38 4.65 -5.32
N ARG A 774 -9.08 4.35 -5.39
CA ARG A 774 -8.49 3.04 -5.67
C ARG A 774 -7.03 2.98 -5.23
N LEU A 775 -6.47 1.78 -5.13
CA LEU A 775 -5.04 1.59 -4.98
C LEU A 775 -4.32 1.85 -6.31
N ASN A 776 -3.48 2.89 -6.37
CA ASN A 776 -2.56 3.12 -7.49
C ASN A 776 -1.11 2.76 -7.09
N PRO A 777 -0.57 1.59 -7.53
CA PRO A 777 0.80 1.20 -7.22
C PRO A 777 1.85 2.20 -7.69
N GLU A 778 1.58 2.98 -8.75
CA GLU A 778 2.52 3.99 -9.24
C GLU A 778 2.70 5.13 -8.24
N HIS A 779 1.63 5.57 -7.56
CA HIS A 779 1.73 6.59 -6.50
C HIS A 779 2.55 6.08 -5.31
N ILE A 780 2.39 4.80 -4.93
CA ILE A 780 3.21 4.19 -3.87
C ILE A 780 4.69 4.14 -4.27
N GLN A 781 4.99 3.86 -5.54
CA GLN A 781 6.36 3.93 -6.06
C GLN A 781 6.93 5.35 -6.02
N GLU A 782 6.10 6.36 -6.28
CA GLU A 782 6.49 7.77 -6.17
C GLU A 782 6.82 8.14 -4.72
N LEU A 783 5.97 7.78 -3.75
CA LEU A 783 6.20 8.00 -2.31
C LEU A 783 7.52 7.38 -1.84
N VAL A 784 7.81 6.15 -2.25
CA VAL A 784 9.06 5.46 -1.87
C VAL A 784 10.29 6.10 -2.53
N ALA A 785 10.19 6.56 -3.77
CA ALA A 785 11.32 7.11 -4.51
C ALA A 785 11.65 8.56 -4.13
N LEU A 786 10.65 9.38 -3.84
CA LEU A 786 10.77 10.83 -3.65
C LEU A 786 11.77 11.24 -2.55
N PRO A 787 11.77 10.66 -1.33
CA PRO A 787 12.71 11.05 -0.29
C PRO A 787 14.17 10.88 -0.71
N ALA A 788 14.50 9.78 -1.39
CA ALA A 788 15.84 9.52 -1.90
C ALA A 788 16.22 10.48 -3.05
N LEU A 789 15.26 10.79 -3.93
CA LEU A 789 15.42 11.75 -5.02
C LEU A 789 15.63 13.17 -4.51
N ARG A 790 14.81 13.66 -3.57
CA ARG A 790 14.97 14.98 -2.95
C ARG A 790 16.34 15.13 -2.29
N LYS A 791 16.76 14.13 -1.51
CA LYS A 791 18.10 14.10 -0.90
C LYS A 791 19.20 14.20 -1.95
N ARG A 792 19.02 13.55 -3.10
CA ARG A 792 19.95 13.64 -4.22
C ARG A 792 19.94 15.02 -4.85
N TRP A 793 18.78 15.56 -5.19
CA TRP A 793 18.62 16.85 -5.84
C TRP A 793 19.22 17.97 -5.00
N HIS A 794 18.95 17.96 -3.70
CA HIS A 794 19.56 18.88 -2.74
C HIS A 794 21.09 18.73 -2.70
N LYS A 795 21.61 17.49 -2.57
CA LYS A 795 23.06 17.23 -2.55
C LYS A 795 23.77 17.63 -3.83
N ARG A 796 23.09 17.59 -4.97
CA ARG A 796 23.66 17.89 -6.30
C ARG A 796 23.29 19.29 -6.80
N GLN A 797 22.43 20.01 -6.10
CA GLN A 797 21.88 21.31 -6.49
C GLN A 797 21.30 21.29 -7.91
N THR A 798 20.61 20.19 -8.28
CA THR A 798 20.01 20.03 -9.62
C THR A 798 18.61 20.60 -9.70
N ILE A 799 17.79 20.37 -8.66
CA ILE A 799 16.42 20.88 -8.53
C ILE A 799 16.32 21.47 -7.12
N THR A 800 15.92 22.73 -7.01
CA THR A 800 15.64 23.36 -5.70
C THR A 800 14.23 23.02 -5.23
N PRO A 801 13.91 23.12 -3.93
CA PRO A 801 12.54 22.89 -3.46
C PRO A 801 11.48 23.74 -4.17
N GLU A 802 11.82 24.99 -4.51
CA GLU A 802 10.93 25.89 -5.25
C GLU A 802 10.75 25.45 -6.71
N ALA A 803 11.82 24.92 -7.33
CA ALA A 803 11.74 24.36 -8.67
C ALA A 803 10.91 23.07 -8.70
N GLU A 804 11.03 22.22 -7.67
CA GLU A 804 10.28 20.96 -7.57
C GLU A 804 8.76 21.19 -7.59
N LEU A 805 8.28 22.21 -6.85
CA LEU A 805 6.86 22.58 -6.79
C LEU A 805 6.35 23.20 -8.09
N GLU A 806 7.22 23.86 -8.85
CA GLU A 806 6.85 24.52 -10.10
C GLU A 806 6.80 23.57 -11.29
N ILE A 807 7.59 22.49 -11.31
CA ILE A 807 7.70 21.58 -12.46
C ILE A 807 6.39 20.82 -12.70
N ASP A 808 5.92 20.83 -13.96
CA ASP A 808 4.81 20.00 -14.42
C ASP A 808 5.24 18.54 -14.62
N TRP A 809 5.33 17.82 -13.49
CA TRP A 809 5.67 16.40 -13.46
C TRP A 809 4.66 15.54 -14.23
N THR A 810 3.40 15.94 -14.29
CA THR A 810 2.32 15.19 -14.95
C THR A 810 2.51 15.21 -16.47
N SER A 811 2.72 16.39 -17.06
CA SER A 811 3.01 16.53 -18.49
C SER A 811 4.34 15.89 -18.86
N LEU A 812 5.34 15.96 -17.97
CA LEU A 812 6.63 15.31 -18.15
C LEU A 812 6.53 13.79 -18.14
N ALA A 813 5.73 13.19 -17.24
CA ALA A 813 5.48 11.75 -17.23
C ALA A 813 4.89 11.29 -18.57
N ARG A 814 3.88 12.00 -19.08
CA ARG A 814 3.28 11.71 -20.39
C ARG A 814 4.28 11.87 -21.53
N ALA A 815 5.13 12.89 -21.48
CA ALA A 815 6.19 13.12 -22.47
C ALA A 815 7.20 11.97 -22.45
N MET A 816 7.74 11.62 -21.27
CA MET A 816 8.69 10.53 -21.08
C MET A 816 8.14 9.20 -21.58
N SER A 817 6.89 8.86 -21.25
CA SER A 817 6.23 7.63 -21.72
C SER A 817 6.07 7.56 -23.24
N SER A 818 5.94 8.70 -23.92
CA SER A 818 5.84 8.76 -25.38
C SER A 818 7.19 8.65 -26.11
N LEU A 819 8.32 8.83 -25.42
CA LEU A 819 9.65 8.77 -26.02
C LEU A 819 10.08 7.32 -26.31
N PRO A 820 10.87 7.06 -27.38
CA PRO A 820 11.48 5.75 -27.58
C PRO A 820 12.35 5.35 -26.38
N ALA A 821 12.38 4.06 -26.01
CA ALA A 821 13.10 3.57 -24.84
C ALA A 821 14.61 3.94 -24.82
N GLY A 822 15.24 4.11 -25.99
CA GLY A 822 16.61 4.62 -26.10
C GLY A 822 16.76 6.07 -25.64
N VAL A 823 15.80 6.93 -25.99
CA VAL A 823 15.76 8.35 -25.63
C VAL A 823 15.37 8.53 -24.17
N GLN A 824 14.42 7.72 -23.64
CA GLN A 824 14.12 7.70 -22.20
C GLN A 824 15.39 7.45 -21.37
N ARG A 825 16.12 6.36 -21.69
CA ARG A 825 17.39 6.04 -21.01
C ARG A 825 18.45 7.12 -21.19
N TRP A 826 18.49 7.77 -22.36
CA TRP A 826 19.41 8.89 -22.58
C TRP A 826 19.05 10.07 -21.68
N THR A 827 17.76 10.43 -21.60
CA THR A 827 17.25 11.54 -20.78
C THR A 827 17.62 11.35 -19.31
N THR A 828 17.35 10.16 -18.75
CA THR A 828 17.77 9.82 -17.38
C THR A 828 19.29 9.95 -17.18
N LYS A 829 20.09 9.50 -18.14
CA LYS A 829 21.56 9.63 -18.05
C LYS A 829 22.02 11.08 -18.18
N HIS A 830 21.34 11.86 -19.01
CA HIS A 830 21.65 13.26 -19.27
C HIS A 830 21.38 14.11 -18.03
N VAL A 831 20.19 13.97 -17.42
CA VAL A 831 19.81 14.65 -16.17
C VAL A 831 20.75 14.29 -15.02
N VAL A 832 21.22 13.04 -14.96
CA VAL A 832 22.22 12.61 -13.96
C VAL A 832 23.64 13.10 -14.29
N GLY A 833 23.87 13.57 -15.52
CA GLY A 833 25.16 13.93 -16.10
C GLY A 833 26.03 12.74 -16.52
N MET A 834 25.60 11.50 -16.27
CA MET A 834 26.32 10.25 -16.55
C MET A 834 26.02 9.69 -17.96
N CYS A 835 26.15 10.54 -18.99
CA CYS A 835 25.96 10.17 -20.39
C CYS A 835 27.29 10.05 -21.17
N GLY A 836 27.23 9.61 -22.43
CA GLY A 836 28.41 9.30 -23.26
C GLY A 836 29.22 10.50 -23.79
N VAL A 837 29.63 11.40 -22.90
CA VAL A 837 30.41 12.62 -23.17
C VAL A 837 31.86 12.48 -22.69
N GLY A 838 32.75 13.38 -23.11
CA GLY A 838 34.20 13.35 -22.86
C GLY A 838 34.56 13.09 -21.40
N LYS A 839 34.02 13.89 -20.47
CA LYS A 839 34.19 13.73 -19.01
C LYS A 839 33.97 12.29 -18.53
N PHE A 840 32.92 11.63 -18.99
CA PHE A 840 32.59 10.27 -18.57
C PHE A 840 33.30 9.19 -19.39
N LYS A 841 33.58 9.44 -20.67
CA LYS A 841 34.41 8.53 -21.48
C LYS A 841 35.82 8.36 -20.90
N VAL A 842 36.42 9.44 -20.38
CA VAL A 842 37.70 9.36 -19.63
C VAL A 842 37.55 8.56 -18.35
N ARG A 843 36.51 8.85 -17.55
CA ARG A 843 36.26 8.12 -16.29
C ARG A 843 36.00 6.64 -16.50
N TRP A 844 35.44 6.25 -17.64
CA TRP A 844 35.23 4.86 -18.02
C TRP A 844 36.44 4.21 -18.70
N GLY A 845 37.57 4.93 -18.83
CA GLY A 845 38.76 4.43 -19.52
C GLY A 845 38.57 4.19 -21.02
N SER A 846 37.55 4.79 -21.62
CA SER A 846 37.19 4.63 -23.04
C SER A 846 37.71 5.76 -23.94
N ALA A 847 38.34 6.78 -23.37
CA ALA A 847 38.98 7.87 -24.09
C ALA A 847 40.12 8.47 -23.27
N ASP A 848 41.14 8.99 -23.96
CA ASP A 848 42.33 9.59 -23.31
C ASP A 848 42.12 11.07 -22.93
N SER A 849 41.07 11.72 -23.46
CA SER A 849 40.81 13.14 -23.26
C SER A 849 39.32 13.41 -23.05
N ALA A 850 39.04 14.40 -22.19
CA ALA A 850 37.70 14.91 -21.93
C ALA A 850 37.29 16.03 -22.90
N ALA A 851 38.06 16.25 -23.97
CA ALA A 851 37.78 17.27 -24.98
C ALA A 851 36.60 16.91 -25.87
N CYS A 852 35.78 17.90 -26.22
CA CYS A 852 34.69 17.79 -27.17
C CYS A 852 35.26 17.48 -28.57
N PRO A 853 34.69 16.50 -29.31
CA PRO A 853 35.15 16.20 -30.67
C PRO A 853 34.86 17.34 -31.66
N CYS A 854 33.90 18.22 -31.36
CA CYS A 854 33.49 19.31 -32.25
C CYS A 854 34.35 20.58 -32.09
N CYS A 855 34.58 21.05 -30.85
CA CYS A 855 35.32 22.31 -30.61
C CYS A 855 36.69 22.11 -29.94
N GLY A 856 36.93 20.97 -29.28
CA GLY A 856 38.17 20.69 -28.55
C GLY A 856 38.20 21.15 -27.08
N GLU A 857 37.18 21.86 -26.59
CA GLU A 857 37.05 22.31 -25.19
C GLU A 857 36.64 21.18 -24.23
N PHE A 858 36.75 21.40 -22.91
CA PHE A 858 36.28 20.43 -21.92
C PHE A 858 34.80 20.10 -22.08
N GLU A 859 34.47 18.81 -22.15
CA GLU A 859 33.13 18.35 -22.47
C GLU A 859 32.49 17.59 -21.30
N ASP A 860 31.44 18.17 -20.75
CA ASP A 860 30.44 17.47 -19.96
C ASP A 860 29.07 17.44 -20.69
N HIS A 861 28.04 16.95 -20.01
CA HIS A 861 26.69 16.88 -20.56
C HIS A 861 26.09 18.25 -20.93
N LEU A 862 26.46 19.32 -20.20
CA LEU A 862 25.96 20.67 -20.42
C LEU A 862 26.68 21.35 -21.59
N HIS A 863 27.93 20.99 -21.84
CA HIS A 863 28.70 21.51 -22.97
C HIS A 863 28.07 21.15 -24.32
N VAL A 864 27.45 19.97 -24.45
CA VAL A 864 26.92 19.47 -25.73
C VAL A 864 25.94 20.45 -26.40
N PRO A 865 24.85 20.90 -25.74
CA PRO A 865 23.97 21.93 -26.31
C PRO A 865 24.61 23.31 -26.38
N ARG A 866 25.72 23.58 -25.67
CA ARG A 866 26.43 24.88 -25.65
C ARG A 866 27.55 24.99 -26.67
N CYS A 867 27.93 23.91 -27.33
CA CYS A 867 29.12 23.85 -28.17
C CYS A 867 29.00 24.76 -29.40
N THR A 868 29.81 25.81 -29.45
CA THR A 868 29.80 26.85 -30.51
C THR A 868 30.60 26.47 -31.77
N ALA A 869 30.99 25.20 -31.92
CA ALA A 869 31.61 24.74 -33.15
C ALA A 869 30.66 24.98 -34.35
N PRO A 870 31.17 25.31 -35.56
CA PRO A 870 30.32 25.62 -36.71
C PRO A 870 29.29 24.52 -37.05
N SER A 871 29.70 23.24 -37.00
CA SER A 871 28.78 22.12 -37.28
C SER A 871 27.71 21.94 -36.20
N ALA A 872 28.08 22.13 -34.93
CA ALA A 872 27.15 22.05 -33.81
C ALA A 872 26.19 23.24 -33.76
N SER A 873 26.62 24.42 -34.21
CA SER A 873 25.77 25.61 -34.32
C SER A 873 24.76 25.44 -35.46
N ALA A 874 25.21 24.97 -36.63
CA ALA A 874 24.33 24.68 -37.76
C ALA A 874 23.25 23.63 -37.43
N GLU A 875 23.60 22.56 -36.71
CA GLU A 875 22.61 21.58 -36.25
C GLU A 875 21.61 22.18 -35.26
N TRP A 876 22.07 23.03 -34.34
CA TRP A 876 21.19 23.70 -33.39
C TRP A 876 20.22 24.67 -34.05
N ASP A 877 20.70 25.48 -34.99
CA ASP A 877 19.85 26.40 -35.75
C ASP A 877 18.79 25.61 -36.53
N ARG A 878 19.19 24.50 -37.16
CA ARG A 878 18.27 23.60 -37.85
C ARG A 878 17.20 23.03 -36.91
N ARG A 879 17.57 22.55 -35.72
CA ARG A 879 16.61 21.98 -34.76
C ARG A 879 15.71 23.03 -34.14
N THR A 880 16.24 24.21 -33.86
CA THR A 880 15.47 25.34 -33.34
C THR A 880 14.47 25.83 -34.39
N ALA A 881 14.85 25.87 -35.66
CA ALA A 881 13.92 26.19 -36.76
C ALA A 881 12.80 25.14 -36.94
N ILE A 882 13.10 23.85 -36.75
CA ILE A 882 12.07 22.80 -36.75
C ILE A 882 11.08 22.99 -35.59
N LEU A 883 11.59 23.30 -34.39
CA LEU A 883 10.74 23.60 -33.24
C LEU A 883 9.88 24.85 -33.47
N ASP A 884 10.47 25.91 -34.04
CA ASP A 884 9.78 27.15 -34.39
C ASP A 884 8.57 26.91 -35.31
N GLN A 885 8.79 26.14 -36.39
CA GLN A 885 7.72 25.71 -37.31
C GLN A 885 6.67 24.85 -36.61
N TRP A 886 7.09 23.99 -35.68
CA TRP A 886 6.16 23.17 -34.91
C TRP A 886 5.29 24.02 -33.97
N LEU A 887 5.86 25.04 -33.30
CA LEU A 887 5.12 25.95 -32.44
C LEU A 887 4.04 26.72 -33.22
N ASP A 888 4.34 27.13 -34.45
CA ASP A 888 3.36 27.75 -35.36
C ASP A 888 2.25 26.77 -35.74
N ALA A 889 2.59 25.53 -36.11
CA ALA A 889 1.61 24.50 -36.45
C ALA A 889 0.68 24.14 -35.26
N GLN A 890 1.18 24.25 -34.03
CA GLN A 890 0.39 24.03 -32.82
C GLN A 890 -0.50 25.23 -32.44
N VAL A 891 -0.42 26.36 -33.13
CA VAL A 891 -1.15 27.60 -32.79
C VAL A 891 -0.76 28.06 -31.38
N THR A 892 0.56 28.06 -31.11
CA THR A 892 1.11 28.54 -29.84
C THR A 892 0.95 30.05 -29.73
N ASP A 893 0.68 30.57 -28.52
CA ASP A 893 0.66 32.01 -28.28
C ASP A 893 2.00 32.66 -28.74
N PRO A 894 1.97 33.76 -29.52
CA PRO A 894 3.20 34.43 -29.99
C PRO A 894 4.15 34.86 -28.86
N ALA A 895 3.64 35.28 -27.71
CA ALA A 895 4.44 35.65 -26.54
C ALA A 895 5.07 34.40 -25.91
N ILE A 896 4.32 33.30 -25.77
CA ILE A 896 4.84 31.99 -25.31
C ILE A 896 5.93 31.51 -26.25
N LYS A 897 5.69 31.56 -27.57
CA LYS A 897 6.64 31.17 -28.61
C LYS A 897 7.95 31.95 -28.49
N HIS A 898 7.88 33.28 -28.45
CA HIS A 898 9.06 34.14 -28.27
C HIS A 898 9.79 33.82 -26.96
N ALA A 899 9.03 33.59 -25.88
CA ALA A 899 9.58 33.25 -24.58
C ALA A 899 10.33 31.90 -24.60
N ILE A 900 9.83 30.86 -25.28
CA ILE A 900 10.50 29.56 -25.42
C ILE A 900 11.80 29.71 -26.23
N LEU A 901 11.77 30.42 -27.35
CA LEU A 901 12.96 30.62 -28.20
C LEU A 901 14.06 31.40 -27.45
N HIS A 902 13.69 32.45 -26.71
CA HIS A 902 14.63 33.18 -25.85
C HIS A 902 15.23 32.30 -24.73
N LEU A 903 14.47 31.34 -24.18
CA LEU A 903 15.05 30.41 -23.20
C LEU A 903 16.08 29.48 -23.84
N LEU A 904 15.85 29.05 -25.08
CA LEU A 904 16.82 28.23 -25.82
C LEU A 904 18.11 29.02 -26.10
N GLU A 905 18.03 30.31 -26.38
CA GLU A 905 19.22 31.19 -26.43
C GLU A 905 19.97 31.19 -25.09
N GLY A 906 19.25 31.28 -23.96
CA GLY A 906 19.84 31.18 -22.62
C GLY A 906 20.43 29.80 -22.29
N VAL A 907 20.00 28.72 -22.95
CA VAL A 907 20.66 27.41 -22.84
C VAL A 907 22.04 27.45 -23.49
N ARG A 908 22.15 28.12 -24.65
CA ARG A 908 23.38 28.31 -25.43
C ARG A 908 24.36 29.25 -24.76
N ASP A 909 23.85 30.37 -24.27
CA ASP A 909 24.59 31.37 -23.52
C ASP A 909 23.95 31.63 -22.15
N PRO A 910 24.39 30.88 -21.12
CA PRO A 910 23.90 31.05 -19.75
C PRO A 910 24.19 32.43 -19.12
N SER A 911 24.99 33.29 -19.77
CA SER A 911 25.25 34.65 -19.29
C SER A 911 24.12 35.62 -19.64
N LEU A 912 23.21 35.24 -20.54
CA LEU A 912 22.06 36.06 -20.90
C LEU A 912 21.17 36.30 -19.67
N PRO A 913 20.68 37.54 -19.46
CA PRO A 913 19.76 37.83 -18.39
C PRO A 913 18.43 37.09 -18.63
N CYS A 914 17.91 36.48 -17.57
CA CYS A 914 16.59 35.84 -17.64
C CYS A 914 15.53 36.91 -17.88
N SER A 915 14.97 36.93 -19.10
CA SER A 915 13.99 37.94 -19.49
C SER A 915 12.72 37.80 -18.65
N ARG A 916 12.23 38.94 -18.14
CA ARG A 916 11.04 39.08 -17.27
C ARG A 916 9.69 38.79 -17.96
N VAL A 917 9.70 38.29 -19.20
CA VAL A 917 8.52 38.23 -20.08
C VAL A 917 7.47 37.23 -19.60
N VAL A 918 7.82 36.36 -18.64
CA VAL A 918 6.86 35.51 -17.92
C VAL A 918 7.26 35.46 -16.44
N PRO A 919 6.34 35.60 -15.45
CA PRO A 919 6.65 35.66 -13.99
C PRO A 919 7.38 34.44 -13.37
N LEU A 920 7.79 33.46 -14.18
CA LEU A 920 7.88 32.03 -13.81
C LEU A 920 9.30 31.47 -13.61
N ARG A 921 10.33 32.32 -13.56
CA ARG A 921 11.57 31.98 -14.30
C ARG A 921 12.89 31.86 -13.53
N LEU A 922 12.92 32.04 -12.21
CA LEU A 922 14.21 32.03 -11.49
C LEU A 922 14.59 30.67 -10.88
N CYS A 923 13.64 29.78 -10.56
CA CYS A 923 13.93 28.56 -9.81
C CYS A 923 14.41 27.37 -10.68
N ILE A 924 13.82 27.13 -11.86
CA ILE A 924 14.15 25.95 -12.71
C ILE A 924 15.45 26.15 -13.53
N GLY A 925 15.74 27.38 -13.96
CA GLY A 925 16.90 27.73 -14.79
C GLY A 925 16.79 27.31 -16.27
N TYR A 926 17.68 27.84 -17.12
CA TYR A 926 17.64 27.57 -18.57
C TYR A 926 17.87 26.11 -18.93
N GLN A 927 18.79 25.45 -18.23
CA GLN A 927 19.18 24.07 -18.50
C GLN A 927 18.02 23.09 -18.33
N GLY A 928 17.14 23.35 -17.36
CA GLY A 928 15.95 22.55 -17.11
C GLY A 928 15.05 22.41 -18.34
N LEU A 929 15.08 23.38 -19.28
CA LEU A 929 14.24 23.36 -20.47
C LEU A 929 14.52 22.15 -21.37
N LEU A 930 15.79 21.87 -21.70
CA LEU A 930 16.16 20.69 -22.51
C LEU A 930 16.08 19.39 -21.73
N GLU A 931 16.14 19.49 -20.41
CA GLU A 931 15.91 18.37 -19.50
C GLU A 931 14.41 18.09 -19.31
N GLY A 932 13.50 18.92 -19.84
CA GLY A 932 12.06 18.68 -19.78
C GLY A 932 11.38 19.20 -18.51
N TRP A 933 12.02 20.13 -17.80
CA TRP A 933 11.45 20.83 -16.65
C TRP A 933 10.78 22.12 -17.11
N LEU A 934 9.46 22.06 -17.30
CA LEU A 934 8.61 23.22 -17.58
C LEU A 934 7.68 23.48 -16.39
N SER A 935 7.36 24.75 -16.14
CA SER A 935 6.41 25.11 -15.08
C SER A 935 4.96 24.68 -15.40
N VAL A 936 4.19 24.33 -14.38
CA VAL A 936 2.75 24.03 -14.44
C VAL A 936 1.92 25.16 -15.08
N GLN A 937 2.39 26.41 -15.01
CA GLN A 937 1.62 27.57 -15.50
C GLN A 937 1.61 27.71 -17.04
N TRP A 938 2.51 27.03 -17.77
CA TRP A 938 2.55 27.12 -19.23
C TRP A 938 1.26 26.62 -19.89
N ALA A 939 0.61 25.60 -19.32
CA ALA A 939 -0.66 25.10 -19.82
C ALA A 939 -1.76 26.17 -19.72
N ALA A 940 -1.86 26.84 -18.57
CA ALA A 940 -2.87 27.87 -18.31
C ALA A 940 -2.72 29.09 -19.24
N LEU A 941 -1.50 29.56 -19.49
CA LEU A 941 -1.25 30.67 -20.41
C LEU A 941 -1.65 30.31 -21.85
N GLN A 942 -1.30 29.11 -22.30
CA GLN A 942 -1.67 28.64 -23.64
C GLN A 942 -3.19 28.44 -23.76
N GLU A 943 -3.85 28.00 -22.69
CA GLU A 943 -5.30 27.83 -22.64
C GLU A 943 -6.04 29.16 -22.87
N GLN A 944 -5.64 30.23 -22.17
CA GLN A 944 -6.23 31.57 -22.34
C GLN A 944 -6.19 32.03 -23.81
N TYR A 945 -5.06 31.80 -24.48
CA TYR A 945 -4.91 32.13 -25.90
C TYR A 945 -5.79 31.26 -26.80
N LEU A 946 -5.83 29.94 -26.58
CA LEU A 946 -6.66 29.03 -27.38
C LEU A 946 -8.16 29.33 -27.23
N GLN A 947 -8.61 29.67 -26.02
CA GLN A 947 -9.99 30.10 -25.74
C GLN A 947 -10.34 31.39 -26.50
N SER A 948 -9.44 32.38 -26.50
CA SER A 948 -9.65 33.65 -27.25
C SER A 948 -9.83 33.44 -28.76
N ARG A 949 -9.37 32.29 -29.29
CA ARG A 949 -9.45 31.91 -30.70
C ARG A 949 -10.52 30.86 -31.00
N GLY A 950 -11.32 30.46 -30.00
CA GLY A 950 -12.34 29.41 -30.15
C GLY A 950 -11.79 28.02 -30.47
N SER A 951 -10.53 27.73 -30.13
CA SER A 951 -9.86 26.47 -30.44
C SER A 951 -10.11 25.42 -29.35
N GLN A 952 -10.55 24.22 -29.73
CA GLN A 952 -10.81 23.07 -28.83
C GLN A 952 -9.57 22.20 -28.57
N ARG A 953 -8.35 22.74 -28.75
CA ARG A 953 -7.10 21.99 -28.55
C ARG A 953 -6.77 21.90 -27.07
N SER A 954 -6.31 20.72 -26.62
CA SER A 954 -5.94 20.50 -25.22
C SER A 954 -4.60 21.18 -24.87
N PRO A 955 -4.58 22.10 -23.88
CA PRO A 955 -3.35 22.78 -23.43
C PRO A 955 -2.37 21.83 -22.73
N THR A 956 -2.86 20.88 -21.93
CA THR A 956 -2.01 19.89 -21.24
C THR A 956 -1.35 18.92 -22.22
N LEU A 957 -2.05 18.55 -23.30
CA LEU A 957 -1.44 17.76 -24.38
C LEU A 957 -0.40 18.57 -25.16
N TRP A 958 -0.62 19.87 -25.35
CA TRP A 958 0.35 20.77 -25.96
C TRP A 958 1.65 20.83 -25.14
N VAL A 959 1.58 21.02 -23.82
CA VAL A 959 2.76 21.03 -22.93
C VAL A 959 3.52 19.70 -23.03
N SER A 960 2.83 18.57 -22.92
CA SER A 960 3.46 17.25 -23.01
C SER A 960 4.18 17.03 -24.36
N ARG A 961 3.58 17.47 -25.46
CA ARG A 961 4.22 17.39 -26.79
C ARG A 961 5.38 18.38 -26.96
N LEU A 962 5.29 19.55 -26.36
CA LEU A 962 6.40 20.51 -26.32
C LEU A 962 7.60 19.92 -25.58
N LEU A 963 7.38 19.33 -24.39
CA LEU A 963 8.41 18.62 -23.63
C LEU A 963 9.07 17.51 -24.45
N HIS A 964 8.27 16.73 -25.19
CA HIS A 964 8.80 15.73 -26.11
C HIS A 964 9.76 16.36 -27.14
N GLN A 965 9.37 17.47 -27.79
CA GLN A 965 10.22 18.14 -28.78
C GLN A 965 11.50 18.71 -28.16
N LEU A 966 11.43 19.30 -26.96
CA LEU A 966 12.59 19.87 -26.26
C LEU A 966 13.60 18.80 -25.87
N ILE A 967 13.14 17.66 -25.34
CA ILE A 967 14.01 16.53 -25.01
C ILE A 967 14.67 15.96 -26.29
N LEU A 968 13.91 15.85 -27.39
CA LEU A 968 14.48 15.40 -28.67
C LEU A 968 15.52 16.37 -29.22
N LEU A 969 15.34 17.69 -29.06
CA LEU A 969 16.34 18.68 -29.45
C LEU A 969 17.66 18.41 -28.73
N GLY A 970 17.64 18.26 -27.40
CA GLY A 970 18.82 17.91 -26.60
C GLY A 970 19.43 16.56 -27.02
N PHE A 971 18.59 15.55 -27.27
CA PHE A 971 19.04 14.24 -27.73
C PHE A 971 19.76 14.31 -29.08
N HIS A 972 19.20 15.05 -30.04
CA HIS A 972 19.79 15.17 -31.37
C HIS A 972 21.10 15.95 -31.37
N MET A 973 21.26 16.92 -30.48
CA MET A 973 22.57 17.57 -30.27
C MET A 973 23.62 16.58 -29.80
N TRP A 974 23.26 15.69 -28.86
CA TRP A 974 24.13 14.62 -28.40
C TRP A 974 24.41 13.56 -29.48
N GLU A 975 23.41 13.21 -30.28
CA GLU A 975 23.52 12.30 -31.42
C GLU A 975 24.47 12.87 -32.48
N HIS A 976 24.29 14.13 -32.89
CA HIS A 976 25.20 14.83 -33.80
C HIS A 976 26.64 14.81 -33.28
N ARG A 977 26.85 15.17 -32.00
CA ARG A 977 28.17 15.11 -31.36
C ARG A 977 28.79 13.70 -31.45
N ASN A 978 27.99 12.64 -31.28
CA ASN A 978 28.49 11.27 -31.40
C ASN A 978 28.80 10.86 -32.84
N LEU A 979 28.04 11.34 -33.82
CA LEU A 979 28.39 11.16 -35.23
C LEU A 979 29.74 11.81 -35.53
N VAL A 980 29.96 13.06 -35.09
CA VAL A 980 31.24 13.77 -35.26
C VAL A 980 32.39 13.01 -34.60
N GLN A 981 32.20 12.47 -33.38
CA GLN A 981 33.21 11.70 -32.66
C GLN A 981 33.84 10.58 -33.51
N HIS A 982 33.03 9.92 -34.34
CA HIS A 982 33.42 8.76 -35.15
C HIS A 982 33.73 9.12 -36.61
N SER A 983 33.70 10.41 -36.95
CA SER A 983 33.95 10.94 -38.29
C SER A 983 35.35 11.56 -38.41
N GLU A 984 35.76 11.88 -39.65
CA GLU A 984 36.96 12.67 -39.92
C GLU A 984 36.85 14.13 -39.46
N ASP A 985 35.65 14.59 -39.07
CA ASP A 985 35.42 15.96 -38.58
C ASP A 985 35.86 16.17 -37.14
N ASN A 986 36.16 15.10 -36.41
CA ASN A 986 36.65 15.16 -35.04
C ASN A 986 37.98 15.95 -34.96
N VAL A 987 37.96 17.09 -34.27
CA VAL A 987 39.10 18.02 -34.13
C VAL A 987 40.32 17.31 -33.54
N GLN A 988 40.13 16.40 -32.58
CA GLN A 988 41.22 15.65 -31.96
C GLN A 988 41.82 14.63 -32.93
N LEU A 989 40.99 13.93 -33.72
CA LEU A 989 41.48 13.01 -34.75
C LEU A 989 42.23 13.77 -35.84
N ARG A 990 41.75 14.93 -36.28
CA ARG A 990 42.45 15.80 -37.24
C ARG A 990 43.77 16.31 -36.70
N LYS A 991 43.84 16.69 -35.42
CA LYS A 991 45.09 17.14 -34.77
C LYS A 991 46.10 15.98 -34.68
N ARG A 992 45.67 14.81 -34.22
CA ARG A 992 46.49 13.59 -34.17
C ARG A 992 46.98 13.18 -35.54
N SER A 993 46.11 13.19 -36.55
CA SER A 993 46.47 12.87 -37.93
C SER A 993 47.50 13.84 -38.50
N ARG A 994 47.38 15.15 -38.24
CA ARG A 994 48.39 16.13 -38.64
C ARG A 994 49.73 15.87 -37.97
N LEU A 995 49.76 15.70 -36.64
CA LEU A 995 50.99 15.40 -35.89
C LEU A 995 51.66 14.09 -36.33
N ALA A 996 50.87 13.06 -36.62
CA ALA A 996 51.37 11.81 -37.15
C ALA A 996 51.98 12.01 -38.55
N ASN A 997 51.29 12.72 -39.44
CA ASN A 997 51.79 13.02 -40.78
C ASN A 997 53.08 13.86 -40.74
N ASP A 998 53.11 14.94 -39.96
CA ASP A 998 54.29 15.80 -39.80
C ASP A 998 55.46 15.02 -39.20
N GLY A 999 55.18 14.15 -38.24
CA GLY A 999 56.17 13.24 -37.66
C GLY A 999 56.72 12.26 -38.69
N ILE A 1000 55.87 11.69 -39.55
CA ILE A 1000 56.26 10.80 -40.65
C ILE A 1000 57.11 11.57 -41.67
N HIS A 1001 56.67 12.75 -42.10
CA HIS A 1001 57.43 13.63 -42.98
C HIS A 1001 58.84 13.87 -42.43
N SER A 1002 58.94 14.27 -41.17
CA SER A 1002 60.20 14.49 -40.48
C SER A 1002 61.09 13.23 -40.43
N GLN A 1003 60.54 12.04 -40.17
CA GLN A 1003 61.32 10.80 -40.18
C GLN A 1003 61.85 10.43 -41.59
N PHE A 1004 61.05 10.66 -42.63
CA PHE A 1004 61.49 10.48 -44.02
C PHE A 1004 62.56 11.50 -44.43
N ASP A 1005 62.42 12.75 -44.00
CA ASP A 1005 63.38 13.82 -44.32
C ASP A 1005 64.74 13.60 -43.61
N MET A 1006 64.75 13.02 -42.40
CA MET A 1006 65.98 12.63 -41.72
C MET A 1006 66.71 11.41 -42.34
N GLY A 1007 66.09 10.70 -43.29
CA GLY A 1007 66.68 9.53 -43.97
C GLY A 1007 66.93 8.31 -43.06
N PRO A 1008 67.47 7.19 -43.60
CA PRO A 1008 67.66 5.93 -42.86
C PRO A 1008 68.82 5.93 -41.85
N THR A 1009 69.58 7.03 -41.77
CA THR A 1009 70.78 7.15 -40.95
C THR A 1009 70.45 7.07 -39.45
N ASN A 1010 71.26 6.34 -38.67
CA ASN A 1010 71.04 6.07 -37.25
C ASN A 1010 69.80 5.20 -36.92
N LEU A 1011 69.48 4.24 -37.79
CA LEU A 1011 68.49 3.19 -37.54
C LEU A 1011 69.09 1.79 -37.80
N PRO A 1012 68.61 0.72 -37.13
CA PRO A 1012 68.94 -0.66 -37.49
C PRO A 1012 68.45 -1.02 -38.90
N LYS A 1013 69.18 -1.89 -39.62
CA LYS A 1013 68.85 -2.29 -41.01
C LYS A 1013 67.40 -2.77 -41.18
N VAL A 1014 66.84 -3.47 -40.20
CA VAL A 1014 65.46 -3.98 -40.24
C VAL A 1014 64.44 -2.83 -40.28
N VAL A 1015 64.67 -1.75 -39.55
CA VAL A 1015 63.78 -0.57 -39.49
C VAL A 1015 64.03 0.38 -40.66
N GLN A 1016 65.23 0.39 -41.24
CA GLN A 1016 65.53 1.15 -42.46
C GLN A 1016 64.63 0.73 -43.64
N LEU A 1017 64.25 -0.56 -43.72
CA LEU A 1017 63.32 -1.05 -44.73
C LEU A 1017 61.93 -0.38 -44.63
N MET A 1018 61.52 0.06 -43.43
CA MET A 1018 60.27 0.80 -43.24
C MET A 1018 60.29 2.19 -43.88
N LEU A 1019 61.49 2.76 -44.10
CA LEU A 1019 61.71 4.03 -44.82
C LEU A 1019 62.01 3.82 -46.31
N ALA A 1020 62.23 2.57 -46.75
CA ALA A 1020 62.39 2.22 -48.16
C ALA A 1020 61.05 2.20 -48.93
N VAL A 1021 59.93 2.13 -48.21
CA VAL A 1021 58.57 2.22 -48.77
C VAL A 1021 58.26 3.67 -49.15
N LYS A 1022 57.50 3.89 -50.24
CA LYS A 1022 57.08 5.24 -50.66
C LYS A 1022 56.32 5.95 -49.53
N ARG A 1023 56.72 7.19 -49.24
CA ARG A 1023 56.11 8.07 -48.21
C ARG A 1023 54.58 8.12 -48.28
N ARG A 1024 54.02 8.24 -49.49
CA ARG A 1024 52.57 8.28 -49.74
C ARG A 1024 51.86 7.01 -49.26
N THR A 1025 52.50 5.85 -49.38
CA THR A 1025 51.95 4.56 -48.94
C THR A 1025 51.82 4.51 -47.42
N VAL A 1026 52.74 5.13 -46.68
CA VAL A 1026 52.68 5.21 -45.20
C VAL A 1026 51.62 6.23 -44.76
N LEU A 1027 51.52 7.37 -45.45
CA LEU A 1027 50.53 8.41 -45.14
C LEU A 1027 49.07 8.01 -45.43
N ASN A 1028 48.85 7.08 -46.35
CA ASN A 1028 47.53 6.55 -46.68
C ASN A 1028 47.04 5.46 -45.70
N LYS A 1029 47.86 5.05 -44.72
CA LYS A 1029 47.44 4.08 -43.71
C LYS A 1029 46.45 4.69 -42.72
N PRO A 1030 45.61 3.86 -42.07
CA PRO A 1030 44.79 4.28 -40.93
C PRO A 1030 45.59 5.06 -39.88
N LEU A 1031 44.93 5.96 -39.15
CA LEU A 1031 45.58 6.82 -38.15
C LEU A 1031 46.38 6.01 -37.11
N VAL A 1032 45.82 4.91 -36.61
CA VAL A 1032 46.46 4.04 -35.61
C VAL A 1032 47.78 3.49 -36.14
N ASP A 1033 47.77 2.93 -37.35
CA ASP A 1033 48.95 2.38 -38.01
C ASP A 1033 50.05 3.44 -38.25
N ARG A 1034 49.65 4.68 -38.57
CA ARG A 1034 50.58 5.80 -38.74
C ARG A 1034 51.24 6.18 -37.42
N GLU A 1035 50.47 6.23 -36.35
CA GLU A 1035 50.99 6.55 -35.01
C GLU A 1035 51.90 5.44 -34.48
N GLU A 1036 51.56 4.16 -34.68
CA GLU A 1036 52.40 3.03 -34.33
C GLU A 1036 53.70 2.99 -35.13
N TRP A 1037 53.60 3.18 -36.46
CA TRP A 1037 54.77 3.30 -37.33
C TRP A 1037 55.71 4.42 -36.83
N LEU A 1038 55.16 5.58 -36.51
CA LEU A 1038 55.92 6.73 -36.03
C LEU A 1038 56.56 6.46 -34.67
N LYS A 1039 55.85 5.82 -33.75
CA LYS A 1039 56.33 5.45 -32.42
C LYS A 1039 57.50 4.47 -32.51
N LEU A 1040 57.37 3.42 -33.33
CA LEU A 1040 58.41 2.42 -33.54
C LEU A 1040 59.69 3.05 -34.11
N VAL A 1041 59.57 3.81 -35.19
CA VAL A 1041 60.72 4.45 -35.86
C VAL A 1041 61.43 5.44 -34.93
N ARG A 1042 60.69 6.25 -34.16
CA ARG A 1042 61.27 7.18 -33.18
C ARG A 1042 61.98 6.47 -32.04
N MET A 1043 61.38 5.39 -31.52
CA MET A 1043 61.95 4.60 -30.44
C MET A 1043 63.27 3.95 -30.86
N GLU A 1044 63.28 3.28 -32.01
CA GLU A 1044 64.46 2.61 -32.57
C GLU A 1044 65.58 3.60 -32.90
N ARG A 1045 65.25 4.76 -33.47
CA ARG A 1045 66.25 5.82 -33.74
C ARG A 1045 66.88 6.34 -32.46
N THR A 1046 66.08 6.49 -31.40
CA THR A 1046 66.57 6.96 -30.09
C THR A 1046 67.43 5.90 -29.41
N ALA A 1047 67.00 4.63 -29.44
CA ALA A 1047 67.77 3.50 -28.92
C ALA A 1047 69.11 3.33 -29.64
N TYR A 1048 69.11 3.40 -30.98
CA TYR A 1048 70.32 3.28 -31.78
C TYR A 1048 71.31 4.45 -31.54
N ARG A 1049 70.81 5.69 -31.43
CA ARG A 1049 71.65 6.85 -31.05
C ARG A 1049 72.27 6.68 -29.66
N ARG A 1050 71.52 6.12 -28.69
CA ARG A 1050 72.04 5.82 -27.35
C ARG A 1050 73.08 4.70 -27.37
N ALA A 1051 72.89 3.66 -28.18
CA ALA A 1051 73.85 2.56 -28.35
C ALA A 1051 75.16 3.00 -29.04
N LEU A 1052 75.09 4.00 -29.93
CA LEU A 1052 76.27 4.61 -30.57
C LEU A 1052 77.01 5.63 -29.68
N ALA A 1053 76.38 6.15 -28.62
CA ALA A 1053 76.99 7.17 -27.76
C ALA A 1053 78.25 6.68 -27.00
N PRO A 1054 78.30 5.46 -26.45
CA PRO A 1054 79.53 4.86 -25.90
C PRO A 1054 80.62 4.68 -26.96
N GLN A 1055 80.28 4.18 -28.15
CA GLN A 1055 81.25 3.97 -29.24
C GLN A 1055 81.84 5.29 -29.75
N ARG A 1056 81.02 6.34 -29.86
CA ARG A 1056 81.49 7.70 -30.17
C ARG A 1056 82.33 8.30 -29.05
N ARG A 1057 82.01 8.06 -27.77
CA ARG A 1057 82.86 8.49 -26.64
C ARG A 1057 84.21 7.77 -26.60
N ILE A 1058 84.25 6.48 -26.98
CA ILE A 1058 85.49 5.71 -27.12
C ILE A 1058 86.31 6.25 -28.29
N LEU A 1059 85.71 6.47 -29.46
CA LEU A 1059 86.38 7.10 -30.62
C LEU A 1059 86.87 8.51 -30.30
N HIS A 1060 86.07 9.34 -29.61
CA HIS A 1060 86.46 10.70 -29.23
C HIS A 1060 87.59 10.71 -28.18
N ARG A 1061 87.67 9.71 -27.29
CA ARG A 1061 88.85 9.49 -26.41
C ARG A 1061 90.07 9.01 -27.19
N PHE A 1062 89.89 8.14 -28.18
CA PHE A 1062 90.96 7.63 -29.04
C PHE A 1062 91.58 8.75 -29.89
N PHE A 1063 90.78 9.67 -30.44
CA PHE A 1063 91.26 10.81 -31.22
C PHE A 1063 91.82 11.95 -30.35
N HIS A 1064 91.37 12.13 -29.10
CA HIS A 1064 91.98 13.12 -28.19
C HIS A 1064 93.31 12.66 -27.58
N LEU A 1065 93.55 11.35 -27.43
CA LEU A 1065 94.85 10.82 -27.01
C LEU A 1065 95.94 10.91 -28.10
N ALA A 1066 95.56 11.22 -29.34
CA ALA A 1066 96.48 11.41 -30.46
C ALA A 1066 96.89 12.88 -30.70
N GLN A 1067 96.46 13.81 -29.83
CA GLN A 1067 96.77 15.26 -29.94
C GLN A 1067 97.16 15.88 -28.58
N ALA A 1068 98.14 15.29 -27.90
CA ALA A 1068 98.93 16.00 -26.89
C ALA A 1068 100.42 15.83 -27.26
N PRO A 1069 101.23 16.90 -27.28
CA PRO A 1069 102.67 16.81 -27.57
C PRO A 1069 103.44 15.98 -26.55
#